data_AF-A0A8H3J362-F1
#
_entry.id   AF-A0A8H3J362-F1
#
_cell.length_a   1.000
_cell.length_b   1.000
_cell.length_c   1.000
_cell.angle_alpha   90.00
_cell.angle_beta   90.00
_cell.angle_gamma   90.00
#
_symmetry.space_group_name_H-M   'P 1'
#
loop_
_entity.id
_entity.type
_entity.pdbx_description
1 polymer ?
#
loop_
_entity_poly.entity_id
_entity_poly.type
_entity_poly.pdbx_seq_one_letter_code
_entity_poly.pdbx_strand_id
1 'polypeptide(L)'
;MALNRNSSSSLFSSPAETYWGQFDEISKYNVHLNVFERLWAAWYAYLQNDVLATGIMSFVMHEIIYFGRSIPWAIIDRISYFNKYKIQNQKIPTAREQWSCAKLVLLSHFTVELPQIWLFHPMAQYVGLATGVPFPSLFTMLYQIAVFFVLEDTWHYWSHRALHWGPLYKNIHKIHHQYSAPFGLAAEYASPIEVMILGLGTVGAPLLWCAVTSDLHILTMYIWIVCRLFQAIDAHSGYEFPWSLHHFLPFWAGAEHHDVHHEKFIGNYSSSFRWWDFVLDTESGPEAAKKRKERRLAKEGKKGSKVTDTDHWLTVSTEDQNGPALLKDGHTREKTHHFGHERIPERIVHARRAGASGTFKLYEKAEEVTSAGVLTDTSQNIPVCLRFSTILGPLGREVAPIHTYTFANTRGERHSAKFHFTPTLGVHSFVWDEALKLAGQDREFHRKDLYEAISHGIFPKWKFGVQTLKESQEHDFDFDILDATKVWPEEFIPIRYIGELDLNCNVEEHFTQTEQAAFATGHVVPGIGFSDDPLLQGVREAFGHLRTIGATGEAVNLVKTACEVDDMTFSSAGSHDVVDSYGVVTAGVAKLESFKETINMAKGAKDFIDIYTFNISQHRNFDREMNGMSSMVAYQMEHRSCFSEG
;
A
#
# COMPACT_ATOMS: atom_id res chain seq x y z
N MET A 1 41.29 -30.37 17.36
CA MET A 1 42.35 -31.22 17.95
C MET A 1 43.25 -31.67 16.79
N ALA A 2 44.51 -31.25 16.80
CA ALA A 2 45.45 -31.50 15.71
C ALA A 2 45.72 -33.01 15.55
N LEU A 3 45.54 -33.54 14.34
CA LEU A 3 46.03 -34.88 14.00
C LEU A 3 47.55 -34.84 13.94
N ASN A 4 48.14 -35.58 14.86
CA ASN A 4 49.56 -35.71 15.12
C ASN A 4 50.28 -36.26 13.88
N ARG A 5 51.09 -35.44 13.20
CA ARG A 5 52.05 -35.88 12.18
C ARG A 5 53.31 -36.36 12.89
N ASN A 6 53.44 -37.66 13.10
CA ASN A 6 54.71 -38.41 13.03
C ASN A 6 54.53 -39.87 13.43
N SER A 7 54.55 -40.77 12.44
CA SER A 7 55.13 -42.12 12.57
C SER A 7 55.29 -42.73 11.19
N SER A 8 56.54 -42.83 10.75
CA SER A 8 56.96 -43.63 9.59
C SER A 8 56.97 -45.11 9.95
N SER A 9 56.09 -45.88 9.31
CA SER A 9 56.26 -47.32 9.09
C SER A 9 55.48 -47.72 7.84
N SER A 10 56.23 -48.07 6.79
CA SER A 10 55.75 -48.64 5.54
C SER A 10 55.06 -49.98 5.78
N LEU A 11 53.78 -50.11 5.39
CA LEU A 11 53.09 -51.37 4.98
C LEU A 11 51.58 -51.13 4.78
N PHE A 12 51.16 -50.23 3.89
CA PHE A 12 49.73 -50.18 3.48
C PHE A 12 49.58 -49.84 1.99
N SER A 13 48.56 -50.45 1.40
CA SER A 13 48.18 -50.51 -0.01
C SER A 13 48.17 -49.15 -0.73
N SER A 14 48.32 -49.18 -2.06
CA SER A 14 48.09 -48.01 -2.93
C SER A 14 46.91 -47.17 -2.44
N PRO A 15 47.03 -45.83 -2.39
CA PRO A 15 45.90 -44.98 -2.06
C PRO A 15 44.78 -45.32 -3.04
N ALA A 16 43.61 -45.65 -2.53
CA ALA A 16 42.46 -45.92 -3.37
C ALA A 16 42.21 -44.72 -4.30
N GLU A 17 42.46 -44.88 -5.61
CA GLU A 17 42.31 -43.82 -6.61
C GLU A 17 40.84 -43.45 -6.86
N THR A 18 39.90 -44.24 -6.35
CA THR A 18 38.45 -44.05 -6.53
C THR A 18 37.77 -43.67 -5.23
N TYR A 19 36.68 -42.89 -5.32
CA TYR A 19 35.84 -42.52 -4.18
C TYR A 19 35.39 -43.74 -3.36
N TRP A 20 34.94 -44.81 -4.04
CA TRP A 20 34.49 -46.03 -3.37
C TRP A 20 35.62 -46.80 -2.69
N GLY A 21 36.83 -46.78 -3.25
CA GLY A 21 37.98 -47.35 -2.55
C GLY A 21 38.36 -46.57 -1.29
N GLN A 22 38.26 -45.23 -1.30
CA GLN A 22 38.42 -44.41 -0.09
C GLN A 22 37.35 -44.73 0.96
N PHE A 23 36.10 -44.92 0.53
CA PHE A 23 35.00 -45.33 1.41
C PHE A 23 35.23 -46.72 2.03
N ASP A 24 35.70 -47.69 1.25
CA ASP A 24 36.01 -49.03 1.74
C ASP A 24 37.17 -49.02 2.73
N GLU A 25 38.20 -48.20 2.48
CA GLU A 25 39.34 -48.05 3.38
C GLU A 25 38.94 -47.40 4.71
N ILE A 26 38.21 -46.29 4.68
CA ILE A 26 37.69 -45.62 5.88
C ILE A 26 36.73 -46.56 6.64
N SER A 27 35.91 -47.33 5.92
CA SER A 27 34.97 -48.28 6.54
C SER A 27 35.65 -49.40 7.31
N LYS A 28 36.89 -49.77 6.97
CA LYS A 28 37.67 -50.80 7.70
C LYS A 28 38.10 -50.33 9.08
N TYR A 29 38.48 -49.05 9.22
CA TYR A 29 39.11 -48.53 10.44
C TYR A 29 38.15 -47.65 11.29
N ASN A 30 37.09 -47.11 10.69
CA ASN A 30 36.13 -46.22 11.36
C ASN A 30 34.75 -46.87 11.53
N VAL A 31 34.71 -48.10 12.06
CA VAL A 31 33.47 -48.86 12.25
C VAL A 31 32.45 -48.21 13.21
N HIS A 32 32.90 -47.29 14.06
CA HIS A 32 32.06 -46.53 14.99
C HIS A 32 31.25 -45.42 14.29
N LEU A 33 31.65 -45.02 13.08
CA LEU A 33 30.94 -44.01 12.29
C LEU A 33 29.76 -44.63 11.55
N ASN A 34 28.68 -43.87 11.42
CA ASN A 34 27.56 -44.28 10.57
C ASN A 34 27.94 -44.21 9.08
N VAL A 35 27.07 -44.73 8.21
CA VAL A 35 27.35 -44.80 6.77
C VAL A 35 27.50 -43.41 6.14
N PHE A 36 26.71 -42.42 6.56
CA PHE A 36 26.77 -41.05 6.04
C PHE A 36 28.06 -40.34 6.44
N GLU A 37 28.52 -40.52 7.68
CA GLU A 37 29.82 -39.99 8.16
C GLU A 37 30.98 -40.61 7.38
N ARG A 38 30.91 -41.89 7.04
CA ARG A 38 31.93 -42.56 6.22
C ARG A 38 31.91 -42.07 4.77
N LEU A 39 30.73 -41.90 4.17
CA LEU A 39 30.58 -41.32 2.83
C LEU A 39 31.11 -39.87 2.77
N TRP A 40 30.88 -39.11 3.84
CA TRP A 40 31.38 -37.75 4.01
C TRP A 40 32.89 -37.71 4.13
N ALA A 41 33.48 -38.52 5.01
CA ALA A 41 34.93 -38.62 5.15
C ALA A 41 35.61 -39.07 3.85
N ALA A 42 35.00 -40.03 3.13
CA ALA A 42 35.49 -40.48 1.83
C ALA A 42 35.47 -39.38 0.76
N TRP A 43 34.52 -38.44 0.82
CA TRP A 43 34.43 -37.32 -0.13
C TRP A 43 35.63 -36.38 0.01
N TYR A 44 35.94 -35.97 1.24
CA TYR A 44 37.10 -35.12 1.52
C TYR A 44 38.42 -35.85 1.24
N ALA A 45 38.52 -37.13 1.59
CA ALA A 45 39.70 -37.95 1.31
C ALA A 45 39.93 -38.16 -0.20
N TYR A 46 38.86 -38.35 -0.99
CA TYR A 46 38.93 -38.53 -2.44
C TYR A 46 39.39 -37.27 -3.17
N LEU A 47 38.88 -36.10 -2.79
CA LEU A 47 39.22 -34.84 -3.46
C LEU A 47 40.57 -34.27 -3.03
N GLN A 48 41.10 -34.67 -1.87
CA GLN A 48 42.40 -34.25 -1.30
C GLN A 48 42.58 -32.72 -1.19
N ASN A 49 41.49 -31.96 -1.29
CA ASN A 49 41.46 -30.51 -1.22
C ASN A 49 40.12 -30.09 -0.63
N ASP A 50 40.15 -29.67 0.63
CA ASP A 50 38.94 -29.34 1.40
C ASP A 50 38.15 -28.16 0.80
N VAL A 51 38.84 -27.22 0.15
CA VAL A 51 38.22 -26.08 -0.55
C VAL A 51 37.42 -26.59 -1.75
N LEU A 52 38.01 -27.46 -2.57
CA LEU A 52 37.30 -28.05 -3.72
C LEU A 52 36.17 -28.97 -3.27
N ALA A 53 36.42 -29.80 -2.26
CA ALA A 53 35.41 -30.70 -1.69
C ALA A 53 34.19 -29.96 -1.18
N THR A 54 34.42 -28.87 -0.45
CA THR A 54 33.35 -28.06 0.09
C THR A 54 32.68 -27.22 -0.98
N GLY A 55 33.44 -26.59 -1.89
CA GLY A 55 32.90 -25.74 -2.95
C GLY A 55 31.97 -26.51 -3.88
N ILE A 56 32.43 -27.66 -4.40
CA ILE A 56 31.63 -28.51 -5.30
C ILE A 56 30.37 -29.01 -4.61
N MET A 57 30.48 -29.52 -3.38
CA MET A 57 29.33 -30.03 -2.63
C MET A 57 28.29 -28.93 -2.36
N SER A 58 28.75 -27.76 -1.92
CA SER A 58 27.88 -26.62 -1.60
C SER A 58 27.13 -26.12 -2.83
N PHE A 59 27.83 -25.92 -3.95
CA PHE A 59 27.22 -25.42 -5.18
C PHE A 59 26.25 -26.44 -5.78
N VAL A 60 26.64 -27.72 -5.88
CA VAL A 60 25.75 -28.77 -6.39
C VAL A 60 24.51 -28.94 -5.51
N MET A 61 24.66 -28.89 -4.18
CA MET A 61 23.54 -28.92 -3.24
C MET A 61 22.61 -27.73 -3.47
N HIS A 62 23.15 -26.52 -3.57
CA HIS A 62 22.38 -25.31 -3.83
C HIS A 62 21.52 -25.44 -5.11
N GLU A 63 22.16 -25.76 -6.23
CA GLU A 63 21.51 -25.86 -7.53
C GLU A 63 20.41 -26.94 -7.54
N ILE A 64 20.71 -28.13 -7.00
CA ILE A 64 19.75 -29.24 -6.94
C ILE A 64 18.54 -28.84 -6.10
N ILE A 65 18.76 -28.19 -4.96
CA ILE A 65 17.69 -27.84 -4.04
C ILE A 65 16.86 -26.68 -4.57
N TYR A 66 17.49 -25.62 -5.08
CA TYR A 66 16.78 -24.44 -5.59
C TYR A 66 15.89 -24.79 -6.79
N PHE A 67 16.48 -25.36 -7.85
CA PHE A 67 15.72 -25.73 -9.05
C PHE A 67 14.80 -26.91 -8.77
N GLY A 68 15.23 -27.89 -7.96
CA GLY A 68 14.41 -29.03 -7.57
C GLY A 68 13.16 -28.61 -6.81
N ARG A 69 13.27 -27.68 -5.85
CA ARG A 69 12.12 -27.16 -5.08
C ARG A 69 11.20 -26.28 -5.91
N SER A 70 11.70 -25.66 -6.97
CA SER A 70 10.90 -24.85 -7.90
C SER A 70 10.01 -25.69 -8.84
N ILE A 71 10.38 -26.94 -9.14
CA ILE A 71 9.65 -27.82 -10.08
C ILE A 71 8.20 -28.09 -9.65
N PRO A 72 7.90 -28.50 -8.39
CA PRO A 72 6.51 -28.69 -7.95
C PRO A 72 5.61 -27.49 -8.21
N TRP A 73 6.11 -26.28 -7.96
CA TRP A 73 5.37 -25.03 -8.19
C TRP A 73 5.09 -24.79 -9.67
N ALA A 74 6.09 -25.02 -10.54
CA ALA A 74 5.92 -24.93 -11.99
C ALA A 74 4.92 -25.97 -12.54
N ILE A 75 4.83 -27.15 -11.94
CA ILE A 75 3.83 -28.17 -12.29
C ILE A 75 2.43 -27.73 -11.85
N ILE A 76 2.29 -27.22 -10.63
CA ILE A 76 1.02 -26.75 -10.07
C ILE A 76 0.44 -25.62 -10.93
N ASP A 77 1.26 -24.69 -11.42
CA ASP A 77 0.84 -23.60 -12.34
C ASP A 77 0.20 -24.11 -13.65
N ARG A 78 0.38 -25.39 -14.03
CA ARG A 78 -0.22 -26.00 -15.22
C ARG A 78 -1.52 -26.75 -14.95
N ILE A 79 -1.89 -26.95 -13.69
CA ILE A 79 -3.05 -27.74 -13.29
C ILE A 79 -4.15 -26.80 -12.77
N SER A 80 -5.20 -26.61 -13.58
CA SER A 80 -6.28 -25.67 -13.31
C SER A 80 -6.99 -25.85 -11.96
N TYR A 81 -7.02 -27.08 -11.42
CA TYR A 81 -7.59 -27.37 -10.11
C TYR A 81 -6.97 -26.53 -8.98
N PHE A 82 -5.68 -26.21 -9.07
CA PHE A 82 -5.00 -25.47 -8.00
C PHE A 82 -5.18 -23.94 -8.10
N ASN A 83 -5.78 -23.42 -9.18
CA ASN A 83 -6.02 -21.98 -9.35
C ASN A 83 -6.89 -21.38 -8.23
N LYS A 84 -7.71 -22.19 -7.55
CA LYS A 84 -8.50 -21.75 -6.38
C LYS A 84 -7.65 -21.38 -5.16
N TYR A 85 -6.40 -21.84 -5.11
CA TYR A 85 -5.44 -21.56 -4.05
C TYR A 85 -4.38 -20.54 -4.49
N LYS A 86 -4.46 -20.05 -5.74
CA LYS A 86 -3.57 -19.00 -6.25
C LYS A 86 -4.04 -17.66 -5.70
N ILE A 87 -3.13 -16.90 -5.08
CA ILE A 87 -3.44 -15.61 -4.46
C ILE A 87 -3.89 -14.61 -5.54
N GLN A 88 -3.07 -14.39 -6.55
CA GLN A 88 -3.40 -13.58 -7.74
C GLN A 88 -3.83 -14.49 -8.92
N ASN A 89 -5.04 -15.05 -8.87
CA ASN A 89 -5.52 -16.04 -9.84
C ASN A 89 -5.60 -15.59 -11.31
N GLN A 90 -5.57 -14.28 -11.59
CA GLN A 90 -5.54 -13.72 -12.94
C GLN A 90 -4.13 -13.71 -13.56
N LYS A 91 -3.07 -13.93 -12.77
CA LYS A 91 -1.66 -13.78 -13.18
C LYS A 91 -0.91 -15.10 -13.04
N ILE A 92 -1.16 -16.03 -13.97
CA ILE A 92 -0.42 -17.30 -14.04
C ILE A 92 0.81 -17.10 -14.93
N PRO A 93 2.03 -17.40 -14.45
CA PRO A 93 3.26 -17.17 -15.21
C PRO A 93 3.31 -18.07 -16.46
N THR A 94 3.67 -17.47 -17.59
CA THR A 94 3.83 -18.21 -18.85
C THR A 94 5.15 -19.00 -18.87
N ALA A 95 5.22 -20.04 -19.71
CA ALA A 95 6.46 -20.82 -19.89
C ALA A 95 7.64 -19.96 -20.34
N ARG A 96 7.37 -18.90 -21.14
CA ARG A 96 8.40 -17.96 -21.60
C ARG A 96 8.95 -17.14 -20.44
N GLU A 97 8.09 -16.66 -19.55
CA GLU A 97 8.52 -15.88 -18.37
C GLU A 97 9.32 -16.74 -17.41
N GLN A 98 8.87 -17.96 -17.11
CA GLN A 98 9.62 -18.90 -16.28
C GLN A 98 11.00 -19.20 -16.88
N TRP A 99 11.10 -19.39 -18.21
CA TRP A 99 12.38 -19.65 -18.86
C TRP A 99 13.33 -18.44 -18.86
N SER A 100 12.79 -17.22 -19.05
CA SER A 100 13.59 -15.99 -18.95
C SER A 100 14.10 -15.77 -17.53
N CYS A 101 13.24 -15.99 -16.53
CA CYS A 101 13.60 -15.97 -15.11
C CYS A 101 14.70 -16.99 -14.80
N ALA A 102 14.53 -18.25 -15.23
CA ALA A 102 15.49 -19.33 -15.02
C ALA A 102 16.89 -18.96 -15.51
N LYS A 103 17.00 -18.35 -16.70
CA LYS A 103 18.28 -17.96 -17.29
C LYS A 103 19.00 -16.89 -16.47
N LEU A 104 18.27 -15.88 -16.00
CA LEU A 104 18.89 -14.80 -15.22
C LEU A 104 19.33 -15.31 -13.85
N VAL A 105 18.49 -16.13 -13.20
CA VAL A 105 18.82 -16.77 -11.92
C VAL A 105 20.05 -17.66 -12.07
N LEU A 106 20.07 -18.55 -13.07
CA LEU A 106 21.23 -19.40 -13.34
C LEU A 106 22.50 -18.58 -13.63
N LEU A 107 22.38 -17.48 -14.37
CA LEU A 107 23.52 -16.59 -14.60
C LEU A 107 24.01 -15.96 -13.29
N SER A 108 23.10 -15.52 -12.41
CA SER A 108 23.42 -14.99 -11.09
C SER A 108 24.14 -16.04 -10.24
N HIS A 109 23.65 -17.27 -10.19
CA HIS A 109 24.25 -18.35 -9.41
C HIS A 109 25.71 -18.61 -9.83
N PHE A 110 25.99 -18.63 -11.14
CA PHE A 110 27.35 -18.85 -11.65
C PHE A 110 28.27 -17.62 -11.54
N THR A 111 27.74 -16.40 -11.57
CA THR A 111 28.55 -15.18 -11.61
C THR A 111 28.70 -14.48 -10.26
N VAL A 112 27.77 -14.69 -9.33
CA VAL A 112 27.72 -14.04 -8.02
C VAL A 112 27.90 -15.06 -6.91
N GLU A 113 27.06 -16.08 -6.85
CA GLU A 113 27.03 -17.02 -5.73
C GLU A 113 28.17 -18.04 -5.78
N LEU A 114 28.52 -18.55 -6.96
CA LEU A 114 29.61 -19.51 -7.13
C LEU A 114 30.94 -18.95 -6.58
N PRO A 115 31.36 -17.70 -6.89
CA PRO A 115 32.49 -17.06 -6.21
C PRO A 115 32.35 -16.99 -4.69
N GLN A 116 31.17 -16.65 -4.16
CA GLN A 116 30.93 -16.58 -2.71
C GLN A 116 31.05 -17.96 -2.05
N ILE A 117 30.53 -19.00 -2.69
CA ILE A 117 30.63 -20.39 -2.25
C ILE A 117 32.08 -20.89 -2.29
N TRP A 118 32.86 -20.51 -3.30
CA TRP A 118 34.28 -20.89 -3.38
C TRP A 118 35.11 -20.21 -2.30
N LEU A 119 34.78 -18.95 -1.96
CA LEU A 119 35.45 -18.19 -0.91
C LEU A 119 34.95 -18.56 0.50
N PHE A 120 33.83 -19.27 0.61
CA PHE A 120 33.26 -19.66 1.89
C PHE A 120 34.19 -20.59 2.69
N HIS A 121 34.75 -21.63 2.07
CA HIS A 121 35.52 -22.62 2.83
C HIS A 121 36.77 -22.05 3.53
N PRO A 122 37.62 -21.24 2.88
CA PRO A 122 38.73 -20.56 3.56
C PRO A 122 38.28 -19.68 4.73
N MET A 123 37.17 -18.96 4.55
CA MET A 123 36.59 -18.10 5.60
C MET A 123 36.06 -18.93 6.77
N ALA A 124 35.38 -20.03 6.48
CA ALA A 124 34.85 -20.96 7.46
C ALA A 124 35.98 -21.61 8.28
N GLN A 125 37.07 -22.03 7.64
CA GLN A 125 38.25 -22.53 8.33
C GLN A 125 38.90 -21.47 9.22
N TYR A 126 38.97 -20.21 8.76
CA TYR A 126 39.52 -19.11 9.55
C TYR A 126 38.74 -18.87 10.85
N VAL A 127 37.41 -19.01 10.83
CA VAL A 127 36.56 -18.87 12.02
C VAL A 127 36.36 -20.17 12.81
N GLY A 128 37.05 -21.26 12.44
CA GLY A 128 37.06 -22.52 13.18
C GLY A 128 35.91 -23.48 12.88
N LEU A 129 35.24 -23.36 11.73
CA LEU A 129 34.12 -24.21 11.35
C LEU A 129 34.55 -25.67 11.15
N ALA A 130 33.85 -26.59 11.79
CA ALA A 130 34.14 -28.02 11.70
C ALA A 130 33.59 -28.62 10.39
N THR A 131 34.44 -29.36 9.68
CA THR A 131 34.10 -30.11 8.45
C THR A 131 34.29 -31.61 8.58
N GLY A 132 34.76 -32.08 9.74
CA GLY A 132 35.12 -33.46 9.98
C GLY A 132 33.94 -34.36 10.36
N VAL A 133 34.25 -35.46 11.03
CA VAL A 133 33.29 -36.40 11.64
C VAL A 133 33.76 -36.69 13.06
N PRO A 134 32.87 -37.07 14.01
CA PRO A 134 31.43 -37.36 13.84
C PRO A 134 30.57 -36.12 13.64
N PHE A 135 29.35 -36.32 13.11
CA PHE A 135 28.39 -35.25 12.94
C PHE A 135 27.81 -34.77 14.28
N PRO A 136 27.36 -33.52 14.37
CA PRO A 136 26.68 -33.03 15.56
C PRO A 136 25.38 -33.80 15.83
N SER A 137 24.94 -33.75 17.09
CA SER A 137 23.64 -34.31 17.45
C SER A 137 22.51 -33.56 16.73
N LEU A 138 21.38 -34.25 16.46
CA LEU A 138 20.19 -33.63 15.88
C LEU A 138 19.72 -32.43 16.69
N PHE A 139 19.77 -32.52 18.03
CA PHE A 139 19.40 -31.41 18.90
C PHE A 139 20.30 -30.20 18.68
N THR A 140 21.62 -30.43 18.57
CA THR A 140 22.60 -29.38 18.28
C THR A 140 22.27 -28.64 16.99
N MET A 141 22.03 -29.40 15.92
CA MET A 141 21.69 -28.82 14.63
C MET A 141 20.37 -28.05 14.69
N LEU A 142 19.33 -28.61 15.32
CA LEU A 142 17.99 -28.00 15.40
C LEU A 142 18.00 -26.66 16.15
N TYR A 143 18.67 -26.56 17.30
CA TYR A 143 18.69 -25.30 18.04
C TYR A 143 19.53 -24.24 17.30
N GLN A 144 20.65 -24.63 16.68
CA GLN A 144 21.49 -23.71 15.91
C GLN A 144 20.71 -23.16 14.70
N ILE A 145 20.01 -24.03 13.97
CA ILE A 145 19.13 -23.64 12.86
C ILE A 145 18.04 -22.69 13.32
N ALA A 146 17.39 -22.96 14.47
CA ALA A 146 16.38 -22.07 15.03
C ALA A 146 16.95 -20.67 15.33
N VAL A 147 18.17 -20.60 15.87
CA VAL A 147 18.88 -19.32 16.09
C VAL A 147 19.18 -18.63 14.75
N PHE A 148 19.63 -19.36 13.73
CA PHE A 148 19.94 -18.79 12.42
C PHE A 148 18.71 -18.21 11.73
N PHE A 149 17.55 -18.84 11.87
CA PHE A 149 16.28 -18.25 11.42
C PHE A 149 16.03 -16.88 12.03
N VAL A 150 16.29 -16.69 13.34
CA VAL A 150 16.09 -15.39 14.01
C VAL A 150 17.08 -14.34 13.52
N LEU A 151 18.36 -14.73 13.41
CA LEU A 151 19.44 -13.82 13.01
C LEU A 151 19.30 -13.40 11.55
N GLU A 152 19.01 -14.34 10.64
CA GLU A 152 18.82 -14.06 9.23
C GLU A 152 17.54 -13.27 8.99
N ASP A 153 16.42 -13.58 9.66
CA ASP A 153 15.18 -12.80 9.50
C ASP A 153 15.39 -11.33 9.93
N THR A 154 16.18 -11.12 10.98
CA THR A 154 16.60 -9.78 11.42
C THR A 154 17.44 -9.08 10.35
N TRP A 155 18.47 -9.75 9.82
CA TRP A 155 19.30 -9.19 8.74
C TRP A 155 18.46 -8.86 7.51
N HIS A 156 17.62 -9.79 7.09
CA HIS A 156 16.76 -9.67 5.91
C HIS A 156 15.84 -8.48 6.05
N TYR A 157 15.09 -8.37 7.14
CA TYR A 157 14.14 -7.29 7.35
C TYR A 157 14.79 -5.91 7.23
N TRP A 158 15.93 -5.69 7.90
CA TRP A 158 16.61 -4.39 7.88
C TRP A 158 17.30 -4.10 6.54
N SER A 159 17.94 -5.09 5.94
CA SER A 159 18.58 -4.96 4.63
C SER A 159 17.56 -4.68 3.54
N HIS A 160 16.46 -5.43 3.55
CA HIS A 160 15.36 -5.28 2.61
C HIS A 160 14.66 -3.91 2.78
N ARG A 161 14.41 -3.48 4.02
CA ARG A 161 13.93 -2.12 4.32
C ARG A 161 14.86 -1.04 3.74
N ALA A 162 16.17 -1.20 3.85
CA ALA A 162 17.12 -0.28 3.25
C ALA A 162 17.04 -0.30 1.72
N LEU A 163 16.87 -1.48 1.11
CA LEU A 163 16.72 -1.63 -0.34
C LEU A 163 15.48 -0.93 -0.90
N HIS A 164 14.43 -0.73 -0.11
CA HIS A 164 13.25 0.07 -0.47
C HIS A 164 13.45 1.59 -0.37
N TRP A 165 14.61 2.06 0.06
CA TRP A 165 14.93 3.48 0.02
C TRP A 165 15.15 3.94 -1.43
N GLY A 166 14.49 5.03 -1.84
CA GLY A 166 14.34 5.47 -3.24
C GLY A 166 15.51 5.21 -4.21
N PRO A 167 16.75 5.64 -3.90
CA PRO A 167 17.91 5.38 -4.75
C PRO A 167 18.28 3.89 -4.89
N LEU A 168 18.21 3.13 -3.79
CA LEU A 168 18.48 1.69 -3.80
C LEU A 168 17.35 0.94 -4.47
N TYR A 169 16.10 1.36 -4.26
CA TYR A 169 14.95 0.74 -4.90
C TYR A 169 15.07 0.80 -6.43
N LYS A 170 15.28 2.01 -6.96
CA LYS A 170 15.33 2.25 -8.40
C LYS A 170 16.43 1.45 -9.11
N ASN A 171 17.59 1.30 -8.47
CA ASN A 171 18.80 0.78 -9.11
C ASN A 171 19.12 -0.68 -8.75
N ILE A 172 18.62 -1.18 -7.64
CA ILE A 172 18.97 -2.50 -7.08
C ILE A 172 17.71 -3.36 -6.95
N HIS A 173 16.73 -2.88 -6.16
CA HIS A 173 15.59 -3.71 -5.72
C HIS A 173 14.44 -3.82 -6.74
N LYS A 174 14.37 -2.90 -7.71
CA LYS A 174 13.31 -2.89 -8.73
C LYS A 174 13.23 -4.19 -9.54
N ILE A 175 14.35 -4.90 -9.72
CA ILE A 175 14.39 -6.17 -10.48
C ILE A 175 13.63 -7.26 -9.72
N HIS A 176 13.81 -7.35 -8.40
CA HIS A 176 13.07 -8.27 -7.55
C HIS A 176 11.56 -8.04 -7.65
N HIS A 177 11.15 -6.77 -7.65
CA HIS A 177 9.75 -6.34 -7.84
C HIS A 177 9.23 -6.41 -9.27
N GLN A 178 9.98 -6.93 -10.23
CA GLN A 178 9.54 -7.01 -11.63
C GLN A 178 8.24 -7.82 -11.78
N TYR A 179 8.10 -8.88 -10.98
CA TYR A 179 6.90 -9.70 -10.96
C TYR A 179 5.99 -9.28 -9.80
N SER A 180 4.89 -8.60 -10.12
CA SER A 180 3.86 -8.23 -9.14
C SER A 180 3.12 -9.44 -8.55
N ALA A 181 3.13 -10.59 -9.25
CA ALA A 181 2.71 -11.89 -8.76
C ALA A 181 3.92 -12.84 -8.83
N PRO A 182 4.65 -13.03 -7.73
CA PRO A 182 5.82 -13.90 -7.73
C PRO A 182 5.43 -15.37 -7.96
N PHE A 183 6.41 -16.14 -8.43
CA PHE A 183 6.34 -17.58 -8.56
C PHE A 183 7.65 -18.18 -8.06
N GLY A 184 7.64 -19.45 -7.62
CA GLY A 184 8.75 -20.01 -6.81
C GLY A 184 10.16 -19.84 -7.41
N LEU A 185 10.30 -19.93 -8.74
CA LEU A 185 11.57 -19.74 -9.43
C LEU A 185 12.11 -18.30 -9.39
N ALA A 186 11.26 -17.32 -9.09
CA ALA A 186 11.62 -15.91 -8.95
C ALA A 186 12.18 -15.57 -7.57
N ALA A 187 12.34 -16.54 -6.66
CA ALA A 187 12.82 -16.32 -5.30
C ALA A 187 14.21 -15.65 -5.22
N GLU A 188 15.10 -15.99 -6.15
CA GLU A 188 16.44 -15.39 -6.28
C GLU A 188 16.55 -14.55 -7.56
N TYR A 189 15.42 -14.16 -8.15
CA TYR A 189 15.40 -13.23 -9.28
C TYR A 189 15.57 -11.80 -8.77
N ALA A 190 16.82 -11.36 -8.66
CA ALA A 190 17.17 -10.04 -8.14
C ALA A 190 18.42 -9.48 -8.85
N SER A 191 18.77 -8.23 -8.53
CA SER A 191 20.04 -7.67 -9.00
C SER A 191 21.24 -8.36 -8.32
N PRO A 192 22.42 -8.43 -8.97
CA PRO A 192 23.61 -9.05 -8.38
C PRO A 192 23.97 -8.50 -6.98
N ILE A 193 23.81 -7.19 -6.78
CA ILE A 193 24.11 -6.54 -5.50
C ILE A 193 23.12 -6.96 -4.42
N GLU A 194 21.84 -7.10 -4.77
CA GLU A 194 20.82 -7.58 -3.84
C GLU A 194 21.06 -9.03 -3.43
N VAL A 195 21.39 -9.91 -4.39
CA VAL A 195 21.77 -11.30 -4.12
C VAL A 195 22.95 -11.35 -3.16
N MET A 196 23.96 -10.49 -3.34
CA MET A 196 25.10 -10.40 -2.41
C MET A 196 24.68 -9.94 -1.01
N ILE A 197 23.83 -8.92 -0.90
CA ILE A 197 23.39 -8.35 0.38
C ILE A 197 22.53 -9.37 1.16
N LEU A 198 21.57 -9.99 0.50
CA LEU A 198 20.66 -10.95 1.14
C LEU A 198 21.40 -12.27 1.44
N GLY A 199 22.25 -12.75 0.51
CA GLY A 199 23.09 -13.93 0.71
C GLY A 199 24.09 -13.79 1.86
N LEU A 200 24.58 -12.57 2.11
CA LEU A 200 25.42 -12.28 3.28
C LEU A 200 24.68 -12.55 4.59
N GLY A 201 23.35 -12.38 4.65
CA GLY A 201 22.54 -12.74 5.82
C GLY A 201 22.54 -14.24 6.07
N THR A 202 22.27 -15.01 5.01
CA THR A 202 22.17 -16.48 5.07
C THR A 202 23.48 -17.15 5.50
N VAL A 203 24.62 -16.67 5.01
CA VAL A 203 25.94 -17.25 5.33
C VAL A 203 26.61 -16.55 6.51
N GLY A 204 26.42 -15.24 6.65
CA GLY A 204 27.05 -14.42 7.68
C GLY A 204 26.54 -14.73 9.08
N ALA A 205 25.25 -15.04 9.27
CA ALA A 205 24.72 -15.40 10.58
C ALA A 205 25.37 -16.68 11.17
N PRO A 206 25.45 -17.81 10.43
CA PRO A 206 26.21 -18.99 10.89
C PRO A 206 27.71 -18.71 11.11
N LEU A 207 28.35 -17.91 10.24
CA LEU A 207 29.77 -17.57 10.41
C LEU A 207 30.02 -16.72 11.65
N LEU A 208 29.15 -15.75 11.94
CA LEU A 208 29.21 -14.94 13.16
C LEU A 208 29.03 -15.81 14.39
N TRP A 209 28.07 -16.75 14.37
CA TRP A 209 27.91 -17.73 15.42
C TRP A 209 29.17 -18.56 15.64
N CYS A 210 29.78 -19.07 14.57
CA CYS A 210 31.03 -19.84 14.63
C CYS A 210 32.18 -19.00 15.20
N ALA A 211 32.30 -17.73 14.78
CA ALA A 211 33.34 -16.83 15.27
C ALA A 211 33.23 -16.57 16.79
N VAL A 212 32.01 -16.56 17.34
CA VAL A 212 31.77 -16.34 18.77
C VAL A 212 31.85 -17.62 19.60
N THR A 213 31.30 -18.72 19.09
CA THR A 213 31.12 -19.96 19.87
C THR A 213 32.16 -21.03 19.57
N SER A 214 32.81 -20.95 18.40
CA SER A 214 33.63 -22.02 17.82
C SER A 214 32.92 -23.38 17.76
N ASP A 215 31.58 -23.38 17.75
CA ASP A 215 30.73 -24.57 17.78
C ASP A 215 29.73 -24.52 16.62
N LEU A 216 30.23 -24.82 15.43
CA LEU A 216 29.43 -24.99 14.23
C LEU A 216 30.04 -26.04 13.30
N HIS A 217 29.18 -26.91 12.78
CA HIS A 217 29.54 -27.89 11.77
C HIS A 217 28.97 -27.51 10.41
N ILE A 218 29.70 -27.78 9.34
CA ILE A 218 29.27 -27.48 7.97
C ILE A 218 27.96 -28.19 7.59
N LEU A 219 27.73 -29.39 8.13
CA LEU A 219 26.47 -30.11 7.92
C LEU A 219 25.27 -29.32 8.46
N THR A 220 25.37 -28.72 9.65
CA THR A 220 24.32 -27.83 10.19
C THR A 220 24.06 -26.67 9.24
N MET A 221 25.13 -26.10 8.68
CA MET A 221 25.03 -25.00 7.73
C MET A 221 24.37 -25.43 6.41
N TYR A 222 24.63 -26.63 5.91
CA TYR A 222 23.93 -27.15 4.73
C TYR A 222 22.44 -27.35 4.99
N ILE A 223 22.07 -27.94 6.12
CA ILE A 223 20.66 -28.11 6.48
C ILE A 223 19.98 -26.74 6.63
N TRP A 224 20.67 -25.76 7.25
CA TRP A 224 20.21 -24.38 7.34
C TRP A 224 19.96 -23.75 5.95
N ILE A 225 20.92 -23.83 5.03
CA ILE A 225 20.76 -23.31 3.66
C ILE A 225 19.57 -23.98 2.97
N VAL A 226 19.43 -25.31 3.08
CA VAL A 226 18.27 -26.02 2.52
C VAL A 226 16.96 -25.50 3.10
N CYS A 227 16.86 -25.33 4.43
CA CYS A 227 15.68 -24.76 5.07
C CYS A 227 15.38 -23.34 4.55
N ARG A 228 16.42 -22.53 4.36
CA ARG A 228 16.28 -21.14 3.88
C ARG A 228 15.83 -21.07 2.42
N LEU A 229 16.37 -21.91 1.55
CA LEU A 229 15.94 -22.02 0.15
C LEU A 229 14.48 -22.47 0.05
N PHE A 230 14.09 -23.47 0.83
CA PHE A 230 12.70 -23.92 0.90
C PHE A 230 11.77 -22.78 1.31
N GLN A 231 12.11 -22.05 2.38
CA GLN A 231 11.31 -20.92 2.84
C GLN A 231 11.24 -19.81 1.79
N ALA A 232 12.35 -19.46 1.12
CA ALA A 232 12.38 -18.43 0.08
C ALA A 232 11.43 -18.77 -1.07
N ILE A 233 11.58 -19.98 -1.63
CA ILE A 233 10.83 -20.45 -2.78
C ILE A 233 9.33 -20.58 -2.45
N ASP A 234 9.02 -21.10 -1.25
CA ASP A 234 7.65 -21.26 -0.82
C ASP A 234 6.97 -19.89 -0.60
N ALA A 235 7.67 -18.90 -0.03
CA ALA A 235 7.16 -17.54 0.10
C ALA A 235 6.92 -16.86 -1.27
N HIS A 236 7.68 -17.21 -2.29
CA HIS A 236 7.48 -16.70 -3.65
C HIS A 236 6.51 -17.54 -4.49
N SER A 237 5.97 -18.64 -3.98
CA SER A 237 5.17 -19.58 -4.78
C SER A 237 3.89 -18.96 -5.38
N GLY A 238 3.34 -17.93 -4.73
CA GLY A 238 2.06 -17.32 -5.08
C GLY A 238 0.84 -18.22 -4.79
N TYR A 239 1.01 -19.24 -3.95
CA TYR A 239 -0.05 -20.16 -3.54
C TYR A 239 -0.23 -20.15 -2.02
N GLU A 240 -1.49 -20.11 -1.60
CA GLU A 240 -1.87 -20.27 -0.20
C GLU A 240 -2.77 -21.49 -0.04
N PHE A 241 -2.21 -22.57 0.52
CA PHE A 241 -2.95 -23.81 0.76
C PHE A 241 -3.47 -23.89 2.20
N PRO A 242 -4.54 -24.67 2.46
CA PRO A 242 -5.02 -24.90 3.82
C PRO A 242 -3.99 -25.48 4.79
N TRP A 243 -2.92 -26.09 4.28
CA TRP A 243 -1.80 -26.65 5.04
C TRP A 243 -0.52 -25.81 4.96
N SER A 244 -0.58 -24.58 4.42
CA SER A 244 0.52 -23.62 4.49
C SER A 244 0.93 -23.37 5.96
N LEU A 245 2.22 -23.19 6.19
CA LEU A 245 2.79 -23.12 7.54
C LEU A 245 2.20 -21.98 8.39
N HIS A 246 1.80 -20.86 7.77
CA HIS A 246 1.18 -19.72 8.44
C HIS A 246 -0.09 -20.11 9.22
N HIS A 247 -0.86 -21.10 8.75
CA HIS A 247 -2.05 -21.56 9.45
C HIS A 247 -1.75 -22.32 10.75
N PHE A 248 -0.55 -22.90 10.89
CA PHE A 248 -0.12 -23.62 12.10
C PHE A 248 0.81 -22.78 12.99
N LEU A 249 1.57 -21.88 12.38
CA LEU A 249 2.47 -20.93 13.03
C LEU A 249 2.08 -19.50 12.61
N PRO A 250 1.18 -18.83 13.36
CA PRO A 250 0.57 -17.56 12.95
C PRO A 250 1.56 -16.40 12.75
N PHE A 251 2.77 -16.51 13.28
CA PHE A 251 3.83 -15.51 13.11
C PHE A 251 4.72 -15.78 11.90
N TRP A 252 4.53 -16.88 11.17
CA TRP A 252 5.22 -17.16 9.92
C TRP A 252 4.69 -16.24 8.80
N ALA A 253 5.56 -15.67 7.97
CA ALA A 253 5.16 -14.74 6.90
C ALA A 253 4.33 -15.42 5.80
N GLY A 254 4.78 -16.59 5.31
CA GLY A 254 4.08 -17.34 4.26
C GLY A 254 4.08 -16.64 2.89
N ALA A 255 3.38 -17.24 1.92
CA ALA A 255 3.33 -16.73 0.55
C ALA A 255 2.43 -15.49 0.44
N GLU A 256 1.31 -15.46 1.16
CA GLU A 256 0.38 -14.31 1.18
C GLU A 256 1.08 -13.00 1.55
N HIS A 257 1.86 -12.98 2.63
CA HIS A 257 2.54 -11.75 3.10
C HIS A 257 3.51 -11.19 2.06
N HIS A 258 4.23 -12.09 1.38
CA HIS A 258 5.19 -11.72 0.34
C HIS A 258 4.51 -11.32 -0.98
N ASP A 259 3.43 -11.99 -1.35
CA ASP A 259 2.66 -11.67 -2.54
C ASP A 259 2.04 -10.25 -2.45
N VAL A 260 1.47 -9.90 -1.30
CA VAL A 260 0.96 -8.53 -1.02
C VAL A 260 2.07 -7.48 -1.10
N HIS A 261 3.29 -7.84 -0.67
CA HIS A 261 4.46 -6.97 -0.77
C HIS A 261 4.83 -6.66 -2.23
N HIS A 262 4.86 -7.68 -3.10
CA HIS A 262 5.09 -7.54 -4.54
C HIS A 262 3.94 -6.84 -5.29
N GLU A 263 2.70 -7.08 -4.88
CA GLU A 263 1.53 -6.48 -5.51
C GLU A 263 1.51 -4.95 -5.32
N LYS A 264 1.82 -4.51 -4.10
CA LYS A 264 1.65 -3.12 -3.68
C LYS A 264 2.96 -2.33 -3.60
N PHE A 265 4.09 -2.97 -3.84
CA PHE A 265 5.42 -2.37 -3.74
C PHE A 265 5.66 -1.67 -2.39
N ILE A 266 5.17 -2.27 -1.30
CA ILE A 266 5.19 -1.64 0.04
C ILE A 266 6.57 -1.80 0.68
N GLY A 267 7.16 -0.72 1.18
CA GLY A 267 8.59 -0.66 1.50
C GLY A 267 9.19 -1.58 2.59
N ASN A 268 8.43 -2.44 3.28
CA ASN A 268 8.97 -3.31 4.33
C ASN A 268 8.33 -4.69 4.32
N TYR A 269 9.16 -5.72 4.52
CA TYR A 269 8.77 -7.13 4.53
C TYR A 269 9.77 -7.95 5.36
N SER A 270 9.26 -8.75 6.29
CA SER A 270 9.99 -9.84 6.94
C SER A 270 9.91 -11.14 6.14
N SER A 271 11.03 -11.84 6.00
CA SER A 271 11.10 -13.07 5.21
C SER A 271 10.42 -14.26 5.88
N SER A 272 10.81 -14.58 7.11
CA SER A 272 10.40 -15.78 7.82
C SER A 272 9.33 -15.46 8.86
N PHE A 273 9.57 -14.44 9.69
CA PHE A 273 8.73 -14.14 10.84
C PHE A 273 8.16 -12.72 10.78
N ARG A 274 6.85 -12.57 10.93
CA ARG A 274 6.13 -11.29 10.86
C ARG A 274 6.39 -10.35 12.06
N TRP A 275 7.29 -10.70 12.97
CA TRP A 275 7.48 -9.98 14.23
C TRP A 275 8.10 -8.59 14.07
N TRP A 276 8.95 -8.36 13.06
CA TRP A 276 9.59 -7.07 12.83
C TRP A 276 8.58 -6.14 12.18
N ASP A 277 7.81 -6.67 11.24
CA ASP A 277 6.64 -5.98 10.70
C ASP A 277 5.65 -5.58 11.80
N PHE A 278 5.39 -6.46 12.77
CA PHE A 278 4.53 -6.15 13.91
C PHE A 278 5.14 -5.11 14.86
N VAL A 279 6.42 -5.25 15.23
CA VAL A 279 7.12 -4.38 16.19
C VAL A 279 7.31 -2.97 15.61
N LEU A 280 7.59 -2.86 14.32
CA LEU A 280 7.86 -1.59 13.63
C LEU A 280 6.65 -1.05 12.88
N ASP A 281 5.51 -1.73 13.03
CA ASP A 281 4.22 -1.32 12.50
C ASP A 281 4.16 -1.21 10.97
N THR A 282 4.85 -2.11 10.27
CA THR A 282 4.98 -2.12 8.81
C THR A 282 4.21 -3.21 8.09
N GLU A 283 3.36 -3.96 8.80
CA GLU A 283 2.50 -5.00 8.22
C GLU A 283 1.67 -4.47 7.03
N SER A 284 1.64 -5.19 5.93
CA SER A 284 0.91 -4.77 4.73
C SER A 284 -0.49 -5.39 4.65
N GLY A 285 -1.44 -4.73 3.97
CA GLY A 285 -2.79 -5.25 3.73
C GLY A 285 -3.92 -4.62 4.56
N PRO A 286 -5.19 -4.88 4.18
CA PRO A 286 -6.37 -4.27 4.78
C PRO A 286 -6.58 -4.67 6.26
N GLU A 287 -6.35 -5.94 6.61
CA GLU A 287 -6.46 -6.39 8.00
C GLU A 287 -5.39 -5.77 8.90
N ALA A 288 -4.15 -5.67 8.40
CA ALA A 288 -3.04 -5.05 9.12
C ALA A 288 -3.30 -3.55 9.37
N ALA A 289 -3.83 -2.83 8.37
CA ALA A 289 -4.22 -1.43 8.52
C ALA A 289 -5.33 -1.24 9.57
N LYS A 290 -6.33 -2.14 9.60
CA LYS A 290 -7.37 -2.15 10.63
C LYS A 290 -6.78 -2.38 12.03
N LYS A 291 -5.95 -3.42 12.21
CA LYS A 291 -5.28 -3.71 13.49
C LYS A 291 -4.38 -2.55 13.94
N ARG A 292 -3.69 -1.87 13.02
CA ARG A 292 -2.93 -0.65 13.33
C ARG A 292 -3.79 0.48 13.86
N LYS A 293 -4.91 0.76 13.18
CA LYS A 293 -5.89 1.75 13.62
C LYS A 293 -6.37 1.42 15.03
N GLU A 294 -6.75 0.16 15.29
CA GLU A 294 -7.17 -0.32 16.61
C GLU A 294 -6.06 -0.17 17.67
N ARG A 295 -4.82 -0.59 17.37
CA ARG A 295 -3.66 -0.43 18.29
C ARG A 295 -3.35 1.03 18.58
N ARG A 296 -3.40 1.89 17.56
CA ARG A 296 -3.19 3.34 17.69
C ARG A 296 -4.26 3.95 18.59
N LEU A 297 -5.53 3.67 18.32
CA LEU A 297 -6.67 4.10 19.14
C LEU A 297 -6.54 3.59 20.59
N ALA A 298 -6.12 2.34 20.79
CA ALA A 298 -5.90 1.77 22.12
C ALA A 298 -4.69 2.40 22.85
N LYS A 299 -3.63 2.78 22.12
CA LYS A 299 -2.43 3.44 22.65
C LYS A 299 -2.71 4.91 22.97
N GLU A 300 -3.50 5.59 22.14
CA GLU A 300 -4.02 6.94 22.39
C GLU A 300 -4.95 6.94 23.60
N GLY A 301 -5.85 5.95 23.72
CA GLY A 301 -6.67 5.74 24.92
C GLY A 301 -5.87 5.41 26.19
N LYS A 302 -4.63 4.91 26.07
CA LYS A 302 -3.70 4.67 27.19
C LYS A 302 -2.74 5.83 27.48
N LYS A 303 -2.58 6.77 26.56
CA LYS A 303 -1.73 7.97 26.73
C LYS A 303 -2.42 9.05 27.57
N GLY A 304 -3.74 9.01 27.69
CA GLY A 304 -4.46 9.77 28.71
C GLY A 304 -4.11 9.24 30.10
N SER A 305 -3.89 10.14 31.07
CA SER A 305 -3.88 9.73 32.48
C SER A 305 -5.15 8.95 32.78
N LYS A 306 -5.04 7.80 33.45
CA LYS A 306 -6.22 7.02 33.83
C LYS A 306 -7.19 7.91 34.60
N VAL A 307 -8.36 8.12 34.03
CA VAL A 307 -9.47 8.84 34.67
C VAL A 307 -10.22 7.83 35.52
N THR A 308 -10.28 8.07 36.82
CA THR A 308 -10.95 7.16 37.77
C THR A 308 -12.44 7.43 37.90
N ASP A 309 -12.89 8.63 37.51
CA ASP A 309 -14.27 9.11 37.61
C ASP A 309 -14.55 10.07 36.43
N THR A 310 -15.61 9.80 35.67
CA THR A 310 -16.03 10.59 34.49
C THR A 310 -17.29 11.43 34.72
N ASP A 311 -17.89 11.29 35.90
CA ASP A 311 -19.25 11.74 36.20
C ASP A 311 -19.22 12.95 37.14
N HIS A 312 -18.14 13.13 37.91
CA HIS A 312 -17.99 14.23 38.86
C HIS A 312 -16.85 15.18 38.49
N TRP A 313 -17.13 16.49 38.55
CA TRP A 313 -16.10 17.52 38.53
C TRP A 313 -15.33 17.49 39.87
N LEU A 314 -14.03 17.73 39.84
CA LEU A 314 -13.24 17.88 41.06
C LEU A 314 -13.72 19.08 41.91
N THR A 315 -14.31 18.82 43.07
CA THR A 315 -14.83 19.84 44.00
C THR A 315 -14.05 19.91 45.30
N VAL A 316 -14.22 20.99 46.05
CA VAL A 316 -13.90 21.03 47.49
C VAL A 316 -15.18 20.70 48.24
N SER A 317 -15.39 19.44 48.60
CA SER A 317 -16.60 18.96 49.28
C SER A 317 -16.24 18.13 50.52
N THR A 318 -17.19 18.01 51.45
CA THR A 318 -17.16 17.06 52.57
C THR A 318 -18.32 16.08 52.42
N GLU A 319 -18.38 15.02 53.24
CA GLU A 319 -19.45 14.01 53.17
C GLU A 319 -20.86 14.62 53.26
N ASP A 320 -21.01 15.71 54.02
CA ASP A 320 -22.31 16.35 54.28
C ASP A 320 -22.53 17.68 53.53
N GLN A 321 -21.52 18.20 52.80
CA GLN A 321 -21.61 19.51 52.15
C GLN A 321 -20.94 19.54 50.77
N ASN A 322 -21.72 19.89 49.75
CA ASN A 322 -21.22 20.21 48.41
C ASN A 322 -20.51 21.57 48.41
N GLY A 323 -19.37 21.65 47.73
CA GLY A 323 -18.67 22.91 47.52
C GLY A 323 -18.26 23.13 46.06
N PRO A 324 -17.48 24.20 45.78
CA PRO A 324 -17.28 24.68 44.42
C PRO A 324 -16.38 23.76 43.59
N ALA A 325 -16.62 23.75 42.27
CA ALA A 325 -15.79 23.09 41.26
C ALA A 325 -14.42 23.79 41.11
N LEU A 326 -13.36 23.01 40.97
CA LEU A 326 -11.98 23.53 40.87
C LEU A 326 -11.51 23.63 39.42
N LEU A 327 -10.87 24.77 39.08
CA LEU A 327 -10.26 25.01 37.77
C LEU A 327 -9.06 24.08 37.46
N LYS A 328 -8.48 23.46 38.49
CA LYS A 328 -7.32 22.55 38.33
C LYS A 328 -7.69 21.21 37.68
N ASP A 329 -8.97 20.92 37.52
CA ASP A 329 -9.46 19.70 36.86
C ASP A 329 -9.18 19.74 35.35
N GLY A 330 -8.04 19.19 34.95
CA GLY A 330 -7.65 19.14 33.54
C GLY A 330 -8.59 18.28 32.69
N HIS A 331 -9.05 17.14 33.23
CA HIS A 331 -9.86 16.18 32.49
C HIS A 331 -11.24 16.75 32.16
N THR A 332 -11.96 17.26 33.16
CA THR A 332 -13.32 17.78 32.95
C THR A 332 -13.30 19.04 32.10
N ARG A 333 -12.25 19.87 32.24
CA ARG A 333 -12.02 21.02 31.35
C ARG A 333 -11.78 20.60 29.91
N GLU A 334 -10.91 19.64 29.65
CA GLU A 334 -10.62 19.13 28.31
C GLU A 334 -11.88 18.55 27.66
N LYS A 335 -12.62 17.70 28.39
CA LYS A 335 -13.89 17.10 27.93
C LYS A 335 -14.92 18.18 27.60
N THR A 336 -15.12 19.14 28.48
CA THR A 336 -16.07 20.25 28.28
C THR A 336 -15.62 21.17 27.15
N HIS A 337 -14.32 21.42 27.04
CA HIS A 337 -13.75 22.23 25.97
C HIS A 337 -13.95 21.54 24.62
N HIS A 338 -13.66 20.24 24.51
CA HIS A 338 -13.90 19.48 23.28
C HIS A 338 -15.37 19.49 22.89
N PHE A 339 -16.27 19.20 23.85
CA PHE A 339 -17.72 19.26 23.65
C PHE A 339 -18.18 20.64 23.17
N GLY A 340 -17.68 21.72 23.78
CA GLY A 340 -17.98 23.10 23.41
C GLY A 340 -17.51 23.49 21.99
N HIS A 341 -16.65 22.68 21.36
CA HIS A 341 -16.09 22.91 20.02
C HIS A 341 -16.44 21.79 19.02
N GLU A 342 -17.40 20.91 19.32
CA GLU A 342 -17.80 19.82 18.41
C GLU A 342 -18.41 20.33 17.09
N ARG A 343 -19.02 21.51 17.11
CA ARG A 343 -19.75 22.03 15.94
C ARG A 343 -18.83 22.81 15.03
N ILE A 344 -18.90 22.49 13.75
CA ILE A 344 -18.31 23.26 12.66
C ILE A 344 -19.42 23.93 11.84
N PRO A 345 -19.12 25.03 11.12
CA PRO A 345 -20.10 25.62 10.21
C PRO A 345 -20.56 24.61 9.16
N GLU A 346 -21.87 24.46 9.03
CA GLU A 346 -22.47 23.61 7.99
C GLU A 346 -22.17 24.15 6.57
N ARG A 347 -22.51 23.38 5.55
CA ARG A 347 -22.44 23.87 4.17
C ARG A 347 -23.55 24.89 3.94
N ILE A 348 -23.24 25.99 3.25
CA ILE A 348 -24.19 27.07 2.93
C ILE A 348 -25.41 26.52 2.18
N VAL A 349 -25.17 25.59 1.25
CA VAL A 349 -26.18 24.80 0.53
C VAL A 349 -25.87 23.32 0.70
N HIS A 350 -26.84 22.43 0.52
CA HIS A 350 -26.68 20.99 0.73
C HIS A 350 -26.30 20.57 2.16
N ALA A 351 -26.71 21.32 3.18
CA ALA A 351 -26.36 21.02 4.58
C ALA A 351 -26.84 19.62 5.01
N ARG A 352 -28.07 19.26 4.67
CA ARG A 352 -28.68 17.96 5.00
C ARG A 352 -28.27 16.87 4.03
N ARG A 353 -27.91 15.70 4.56
CA ARG A 353 -27.13 14.70 3.81
C ARG A 353 -27.23 13.27 4.32
N ALA A 354 -26.88 12.32 3.46
CA ALA A 354 -26.52 10.94 3.78
C ALA A 354 -25.27 10.57 2.97
N GLY A 355 -24.42 9.70 3.50
CA GLY A 355 -23.15 9.31 2.87
C GLY A 355 -22.91 7.82 2.92
N ALA A 356 -22.29 7.29 1.88
CA ALA A 356 -21.89 5.89 1.77
C ALA A 356 -20.67 5.75 0.84
N SER A 357 -19.94 4.67 0.98
CA SER A 357 -18.79 4.33 0.14
C SER A 357 -19.08 3.11 -0.74
N GLY A 358 -18.31 2.98 -1.80
CA GLY A 358 -18.54 1.96 -2.81
C GLY A 358 -17.43 1.85 -3.82
N THR A 359 -17.77 1.27 -4.98
CA THR A 359 -16.86 1.08 -6.10
C THR A 359 -17.50 1.52 -7.41
N PHE A 360 -16.74 2.24 -8.22
CA PHE A 360 -17.02 2.47 -9.62
C PHE A 360 -16.24 1.46 -10.47
N LYS A 361 -16.90 0.85 -11.46
CA LYS A 361 -16.30 -0.10 -12.39
C LYS A 361 -16.65 0.28 -13.82
N LEU A 362 -15.62 0.42 -14.66
CA LEU A 362 -15.76 0.67 -16.09
C LEU A 362 -15.89 -0.66 -16.84
N TYR A 363 -16.85 -0.74 -17.76
CA TYR A 363 -17.08 -1.92 -18.61
C TYR A 363 -16.68 -1.67 -20.06
N GLU A 364 -16.85 -0.45 -20.54
CA GLU A 364 -16.54 -0.04 -21.90
C GLU A 364 -15.59 1.16 -21.90
N LYS A 365 -14.51 1.08 -22.68
CA LYS A 365 -13.51 2.15 -22.75
C LYS A 365 -14.03 3.32 -23.59
N ALA A 366 -13.70 4.53 -23.18
CA ALA A 366 -14.00 5.77 -23.90
C ALA A 366 -12.72 6.45 -24.45
N GLU A 367 -11.75 5.65 -24.91
CA GLU A 367 -10.43 6.14 -25.37
C GLU A 367 -10.50 7.01 -26.63
N GLU A 368 -11.58 6.87 -27.39
CA GLU A 368 -11.86 7.66 -28.57
C GLU A 368 -12.21 9.12 -28.24
N VAL A 369 -12.74 9.40 -27.04
CA VAL A 369 -13.12 10.75 -26.61
C VAL A 369 -12.25 11.30 -25.47
N THR A 370 -11.69 10.46 -24.60
CA THR A 370 -10.89 10.89 -23.44
C THR A 370 -9.64 10.03 -23.22
N SER A 371 -8.60 10.62 -22.65
CA SER A 371 -7.40 9.95 -22.16
C SER A 371 -7.43 9.67 -20.64
N ALA A 372 -8.55 9.98 -19.97
CA ALA A 372 -8.66 9.82 -18.52
C ALA A 372 -8.61 8.34 -18.10
N GLY A 373 -7.67 8.00 -17.20
CA GLY A 373 -7.47 6.62 -16.73
C GLY A 373 -8.75 5.97 -16.19
N VAL A 374 -9.56 6.73 -15.46
CA VAL A 374 -10.86 6.31 -14.91
C VAL A 374 -11.88 5.89 -15.99
N LEU A 375 -11.74 6.38 -17.24
CA LEU A 375 -12.63 6.08 -18.36
C LEU A 375 -11.95 5.28 -19.49
N THR A 376 -10.71 4.83 -19.29
CA THR A 376 -9.95 4.06 -20.29
C THR A 376 -9.41 2.73 -19.77
N ASP A 377 -9.34 2.55 -18.45
CA ASP A 377 -8.92 1.31 -17.82
C ASP A 377 -10.11 0.52 -17.25
N THR A 378 -10.50 -0.55 -17.93
CA THR A 378 -11.58 -1.48 -17.52
C THR A 378 -11.15 -2.51 -16.48
N SER A 379 -9.86 -2.57 -16.13
CA SER A 379 -9.36 -3.53 -15.15
C SER A 379 -9.50 -3.05 -13.71
N GLN A 380 -9.69 -1.74 -13.51
CA GLN A 380 -9.71 -1.12 -12.19
C GLN A 380 -11.12 -1.11 -11.58
N ASN A 381 -11.19 -1.38 -10.27
CA ASN A 381 -12.33 -1.02 -9.43
C ASN A 381 -11.93 0.21 -8.63
N ILE A 382 -12.57 1.34 -8.90
CA ILE A 382 -12.19 2.64 -8.34
C ILE A 382 -13.03 2.87 -7.08
N PRO A 383 -12.41 3.00 -5.88
CA PRO A 383 -13.16 3.30 -4.68
C PRO A 383 -13.77 4.71 -4.77
N VAL A 384 -15.04 4.81 -4.35
CA VAL A 384 -15.81 6.06 -4.38
C VAL A 384 -16.43 6.34 -3.02
N CYS A 385 -16.63 7.63 -2.73
CA CYS A 385 -17.47 8.09 -1.63
C CYS A 385 -18.54 9.00 -2.19
N LEU A 386 -19.80 8.70 -1.88
CA LEU A 386 -20.97 9.44 -2.33
C LEU A 386 -21.63 10.15 -1.17
N ARG A 387 -22.14 11.34 -1.45
CA ARG A 387 -22.93 12.15 -0.53
C ARG A 387 -24.20 12.62 -1.23
N PHE A 388 -25.34 12.11 -0.76
CA PHE A 388 -26.66 12.56 -1.15
C PHE A 388 -27.09 13.74 -0.30
N SER A 389 -27.81 14.71 -0.87
CA SER A 389 -28.22 15.90 -0.12
C SER A 389 -29.47 16.58 -0.68
N THR A 390 -30.08 17.44 0.13
CA THR A 390 -31.21 18.30 -0.26
C THR A 390 -30.80 19.76 -0.33
N ILE A 391 -31.47 20.56 -1.16
CA ILE A 391 -31.38 22.03 -1.21
C ILE A 391 -32.75 22.63 -0.88
N LEU A 392 -32.79 23.82 -0.27
CA LEU A 392 -34.02 24.61 -0.16
C LEU A 392 -34.22 25.43 -1.45
N GLY A 393 -35.18 25.06 -2.29
CA GLY A 393 -35.61 25.82 -3.48
C GLY A 393 -36.13 24.93 -4.63
N PRO A 394 -37.02 25.42 -5.51
CA PRO A 394 -37.47 24.68 -6.67
C PRO A 394 -36.40 24.74 -7.78
N LEU A 395 -35.74 23.60 -8.04
CA LEU A 395 -34.89 23.39 -9.21
C LEU A 395 -35.56 22.36 -10.14
N GLY A 396 -35.35 22.56 -11.45
CA GLY A 396 -36.01 21.89 -12.56
C GLY A 396 -35.91 20.36 -12.58
N ARG A 397 -36.55 19.73 -13.59
CA ARG A 397 -36.63 18.28 -13.73
C ARG A 397 -35.31 17.72 -14.25
N GLU A 398 -34.84 16.65 -13.60
CA GLU A 398 -33.66 15.81 -13.89
C GLU A 398 -32.32 16.19 -13.20
N VAL A 399 -31.76 15.21 -12.49
CA VAL A 399 -30.41 15.25 -11.89
C VAL A 399 -29.45 14.63 -12.91
N ALA A 400 -29.06 15.42 -13.90
CA ALA A 400 -27.85 15.20 -14.67
C ALA A 400 -26.74 16.12 -14.08
N PRO A 401 -25.45 15.84 -14.27
CA PRO A 401 -24.44 16.89 -14.22
C PRO A 401 -24.90 17.96 -15.20
N ILE A 402 -25.31 19.06 -14.60
CA ILE A 402 -25.95 20.19 -15.27
C ILE A 402 -25.01 20.71 -16.36
N HIS A 403 -23.73 20.77 -16.03
CA HIS A 403 -22.68 21.37 -16.83
C HIS A 403 -22.18 20.47 -17.95
N THR A 404 -21.84 21.10 -19.06
CA THR A 404 -21.03 20.50 -20.12
C THR A 404 -19.55 20.56 -19.70
N TYR A 405 -18.88 19.42 -19.68
CA TYR A 405 -17.43 19.31 -19.48
C TYR A 405 -16.74 19.10 -20.84
N THR A 406 -15.41 19.12 -20.87
CA THR A 406 -14.65 18.75 -22.07
C THR A 406 -13.84 17.48 -21.83
N PHE A 407 -13.79 16.59 -22.80
CA PHE A 407 -12.90 15.44 -22.85
C PHE A 407 -11.81 15.70 -23.87
N ALA A 408 -10.59 15.22 -23.58
CA ALA A 408 -9.46 15.28 -24.50
C ALA A 408 -8.84 13.88 -24.63
N ASN A 409 -8.79 13.35 -25.85
CA ASN A 409 -8.14 12.08 -26.14
C ASN A 409 -6.63 12.22 -26.38
N THR A 410 -5.94 11.10 -26.61
CA THR A 410 -4.48 11.08 -26.84
C THR A 410 -4.05 11.74 -28.16
N ARG A 411 -4.99 11.98 -29.09
CA ARG A 411 -4.76 12.72 -30.33
C ARG A 411 -4.92 14.23 -30.16
N GLY A 412 -5.34 14.70 -28.99
CA GLY A 412 -5.63 16.10 -28.71
C GLY A 412 -6.99 16.58 -29.24
N GLU A 413 -7.86 15.66 -29.68
CA GLU A 413 -9.21 16.01 -30.12
C GLU A 413 -10.10 16.24 -28.89
N ARG A 414 -10.86 17.35 -28.91
CA ARG A 414 -11.77 17.71 -27.82
C ARG A 414 -13.20 17.32 -28.13
N HIS A 415 -13.90 16.88 -27.10
CA HIS A 415 -15.32 16.55 -27.15
C HIS A 415 -16.02 17.22 -25.98
N SER A 416 -17.16 17.87 -26.23
CA SER A 416 -18.06 18.31 -25.17
C SER A 416 -18.79 17.10 -24.59
N ALA A 417 -18.90 17.00 -23.27
CA ALA A 417 -19.40 15.81 -22.59
C ALA A 417 -20.33 16.13 -21.40
N LYS A 418 -21.39 15.35 -21.24
CA LYS A 418 -22.23 15.30 -20.03
C LYS A 418 -22.22 13.88 -19.45
N PHE A 419 -22.11 13.75 -18.14
CA PHE A 419 -22.19 12.46 -17.45
C PHE A 419 -23.64 12.12 -17.11
N HIS A 420 -23.94 10.85 -16.81
CA HIS A 420 -25.28 10.41 -16.42
C HIS A 420 -25.17 9.28 -15.42
N PHE A 421 -26.02 9.30 -14.38
CA PHE A 421 -26.12 8.23 -13.39
C PHE A 421 -27.57 7.75 -13.34
N THR A 422 -27.84 6.57 -13.91
CA THR A 422 -29.19 6.02 -13.99
C THR A 422 -29.38 4.92 -12.95
N PRO A 423 -30.32 5.07 -12.00
CA PRO A 423 -30.54 4.07 -10.95
C PRO A 423 -31.06 2.76 -11.53
N THR A 424 -30.43 1.65 -11.17
CA THR A 424 -30.86 0.31 -11.62
C THR A 424 -32.20 -0.12 -11.03
N LEU A 425 -32.58 0.44 -9.87
CA LEU A 425 -33.87 0.23 -9.21
C LEU A 425 -35.02 1.00 -9.88
N GLY A 426 -34.72 1.88 -10.84
CA GLY A 426 -35.68 2.80 -11.43
C GLY A 426 -35.86 4.09 -10.63
N VAL A 427 -36.67 5.00 -11.18
CA VAL A 427 -36.98 6.30 -10.58
C VAL A 427 -38.36 6.24 -9.95
N HIS A 428 -38.41 6.39 -8.63
CA HIS A 428 -39.64 6.38 -7.83
C HIS A 428 -39.72 7.67 -7.01
N SER A 429 -40.93 8.09 -6.63
CA SER A 429 -41.14 9.32 -5.89
C SER A 429 -42.36 9.23 -4.99
N PHE A 430 -42.30 9.91 -3.85
CA PHE A 430 -43.45 10.10 -2.97
C PHE A 430 -44.49 11.05 -3.58
N VAL A 431 -45.74 10.83 -3.21
CA VAL A 431 -46.79 11.85 -3.39
C VAL A 431 -46.68 12.90 -2.28
N TRP A 432 -47.20 14.10 -2.54
CA TRP A 432 -47.00 15.25 -1.66
C TRP A 432 -47.45 15.03 -0.21
N ASP A 433 -48.65 14.48 -0.01
CA ASP A 433 -49.22 14.23 1.33
C ASP A 433 -48.39 13.21 2.13
N GLU A 434 -47.87 12.17 1.45
CA GLU A 434 -46.99 11.16 2.06
C GLU A 434 -45.65 11.77 2.45
N ALA A 435 -45.01 12.52 1.55
CA ALA A 435 -43.73 13.18 1.81
C ALA A 435 -43.82 14.14 3.01
N LEU A 436 -44.92 14.89 3.13
CA LEU A 436 -45.13 15.84 4.22
C LEU A 436 -45.37 15.13 5.56
N LYS A 437 -46.14 14.04 5.57
CA LYS A 437 -46.34 13.20 6.76
C LYS A 437 -45.03 12.55 7.20
N LEU A 438 -44.27 11.98 6.27
CA LEU A 438 -42.95 11.38 6.53
C LEU A 438 -41.97 12.41 7.08
N ALA A 439 -41.96 13.64 6.54
CA ALA A 439 -41.11 14.71 7.06
C ALA A 439 -41.41 15.07 8.53
N GLY A 440 -42.60 14.76 9.05
CA GLY A 440 -42.91 14.87 10.48
C GLY A 440 -42.61 13.60 11.28
N GLN A 441 -42.98 12.44 10.74
CA GLN A 441 -42.89 11.14 11.42
C GLN A 441 -41.47 10.57 11.46
N ASP A 442 -40.74 10.66 10.36
CA ASP A 442 -39.36 10.22 10.25
C ASP A 442 -38.55 11.19 9.39
N ARG A 443 -37.99 12.19 10.05
CA ARG A 443 -37.13 13.19 9.40
C ARG A 443 -35.92 12.55 8.71
N GLU A 444 -35.48 11.36 9.14
CA GLU A 444 -34.25 10.71 8.69
C GLU A 444 -34.51 9.58 7.69
N PHE A 445 -35.74 9.47 7.18
CA PHE A 445 -36.19 8.36 6.33
C PHE A 445 -35.17 7.94 5.26
N HIS A 446 -34.75 8.84 4.37
CA HIS A 446 -33.79 8.51 3.30
C HIS A 446 -32.38 8.14 3.81
N ARG A 447 -31.96 8.66 4.97
CA ARG A 447 -30.66 8.30 5.56
C ARG A 447 -30.71 6.88 6.11
N LYS A 448 -31.81 6.52 6.78
CA LYS A 448 -32.05 5.17 7.29
C LYS A 448 -32.19 4.17 6.16
N ASP A 449 -33.00 4.49 5.14
CA ASP A 449 -33.20 3.64 3.97
C ASP A 449 -31.87 3.24 3.32
N LEU A 450 -31.02 4.21 3.02
CA LEU A 450 -29.67 3.95 2.47
C LEU A 450 -28.82 3.08 3.40
N TYR A 451 -28.80 3.40 4.69
CA TYR A 451 -27.98 2.69 5.67
C TYR A 451 -28.43 1.23 5.86
N GLU A 452 -29.75 1.01 5.96
CA GLU A 452 -30.36 -0.30 6.16
C GLU A 452 -30.21 -1.17 4.90
N ALA A 453 -30.41 -0.61 3.71
CA ALA A 453 -30.21 -1.31 2.44
C ALA A 453 -28.78 -1.89 2.37
N ILE A 454 -27.76 -1.06 2.62
CA ILE A 454 -26.37 -1.49 2.60
C ILE A 454 -26.08 -2.50 3.73
N SER A 455 -26.60 -2.28 4.94
CA SER A 455 -26.41 -3.18 6.08
C SER A 455 -27.00 -4.56 5.85
N HIS A 456 -28.07 -4.67 5.07
CA HIS A 456 -28.72 -5.92 4.69
C HIS A 456 -28.15 -6.54 3.40
N GLY A 457 -27.08 -5.98 2.83
CA GLY A 457 -26.47 -6.50 1.60
C GLY A 457 -27.25 -6.17 0.32
N ILE A 458 -28.20 -5.24 0.38
CA ILE A 458 -28.99 -4.75 -0.75
C ILE A 458 -28.32 -3.48 -1.26
N PHE A 459 -27.26 -3.65 -2.06
CA PHE A 459 -26.42 -2.56 -2.50
C PHE A 459 -27.07 -1.76 -3.64
N PRO A 460 -27.29 -0.44 -3.48
CA PRO A 460 -27.86 0.37 -4.55
C PRO A 460 -26.81 0.62 -5.64
N LYS A 461 -27.26 0.50 -6.90
CA LYS A 461 -26.41 0.58 -8.09
C LYS A 461 -26.91 1.59 -9.11
N TRP A 462 -25.99 2.25 -9.80
CA TRP A 462 -26.27 3.16 -10.91
C TRP A 462 -25.45 2.80 -12.14
N LYS A 463 -26.09 2.80 -13.31
CA LYS A 463 -25.38 2.78 -14.59
C LYS A 463 -24.76 4.15 -14.82
N PHE A 464 -23.48 4.19 -15.14
CA PHE A 464 -22.77 5.40 -15.50
C PHE A 464 -22.72 5.54 -17.02
N GLY A 465 -23.20 6.66 -17.52
CA GLY A 465 -23.23 6.98 -18.94
C GLY A 465 -22.61 8.32 -19.27
N VAL A 466 -22.27 8.48 -20.54
CA VAL A 466 -21.77 9.74 -21.10
C VAL A 466 -22.53 10.07 -22.38
N GLN A 467 -22.86 11.35 -22.53
CA GLN A 467 -23.19 11.95 -23.82
C GLN A 467 -21.95 12.70 -24.28
N THR A 468 -21.56 12.53 -25.54
CA THR A 468 -20.37 13.18 -26.10
C THR A 468 -20.67 13.78 -27.46
N LEU A 469 -20.20 14.99 -27.68
CA LEU A 469 -20.36 15.75 -28.92
C LEU A 469 -18.99 16.24 -29.38
N LYS A 470 -18.71 16.18 -30.68
CA LYS A 470 -17.47 16.75 -31.22
C LYS A 470 -17.53 18.28 -31.13
N GLU A 471 -16.39 18.91 -30.88
CA GLU A 471 -16.27 20.38 -30.80
C GLU A 471 -16.78 21.08 -32.09
N SER A 472 -16.71 20.42 -33.25
CA SER A 472 -17.25 20.96 -34.50
C SER A 472 -18.79 21.02 -34.58
N GLN A 473 -19.49 20.34 -33.68
CA GLN A 473 -20.95 20.17 -33.70
C GLN A 473 -21.65 20.97 -32.58
N GLU A 474 -20.90 21.76 -31.81
CA GLU A 474 -21.41 22.49 -30.65
C GLU A 474 -22.52 23.50 -30.99
N HIS A 475 -22.56 23.95 -32.25
CA HIS A 475 -23.55 24.91 -32.75
C HIS A 475 -24.64 24.28 -33.63
N ASP A 476 -24.73 22.95 -33.68
CA ASP A 476 -25.71 22.23 -34.53
C ASP A 476 -27.12 22.18 -33.91
N PHE A 477 -27.31 22.75 -32.70
CA PHE A 477 -28.54 22.65 -31.91
C PHE A 477 -29.22 24.01 -31.73
N ASP A 478 -30.55 23.99 -31.56
CA ASP A 478 -31.37 25.19 -31.30
C ASP A 478 -31.18 25.78 -29.88
N PHE A 479 -30.29 25.18 -29.08
CA PHE A 479 -29.93 25.62 -27.75
C PHE A 479 -28.40 25.63 -27.59
N ASP A 480 -27.90 26.51 -26.74
CA ASP A 480 -26.49 26.52 -26.40
C ASP A 480 -26.16 25.29 -25.54
N ILE A 481 -25.23 24.47 -26.00
CA ILE A 481 -24.81 23.26 -25.29
C ILE A 481 -24.14 23.58 -23.94
N LEU A 482 -23.66 24.81 -23.74
CA LEU A 482 -23.04 25.32 -22.51
C LEU A 482 -24.07 25.94 -21.55
N ASP A 483 -25.34 26.09 -21.96
CA ASP A 483 -26.41 26.58 -21.11
C ASP A 483 -26.85 25.49 -20.12
N ALA A 484 -26.44 25.65 -18.87
CA ALA A 484 -26.81 24.83 -17.73
C ALA A 484 -28.34 24.67 -17.53
N THR A 485 -29.17 25.54 -18.11
CA THR A 485 -30.64 25.41 -18.03
C THR A 485 -31.22 24.45 -19.08
N LYS A 486 -30.38 23.86 -19.95
CA LYS A 486 -30.78 23.01 -21.06
C LYS A 486 -30.27 21.57 -20.90
N VAL A 487 -31.15 20.62 -21.18
CA VAL A 487 -30.81 19.20 -21.31
C VAL A 487 -30.38 18.92 -22.74
N TRP A 488 -29.45 17.98 -22.92
CA TRP A 488 -29.13 17.43 -24.24
C TRP A 488 -30.12 16.29 -24.53
N PRO A 489 -31.07 16.44 -25.46
CA PRO A 489 -32.11 15.43 -25.65
C PRO A 489 -31.50 14.10 -26.10
N GLU A 490 -31.87 13.01 -25.42
CA GLU A 490 -31.34 11.67 -25.69
C GLU A 490 -31.63 11.16 -27.10
N GLU A 491 -32.67 11.70 -27.75
CA GLU A 491 -33.03 11.39 -29.14
C GLU A 491 -31.96 11.87 -30.14
N PHE A 492 -31.28 12.97 -29.83
CA PHE A 492 -30.24 13.55 -30.70
C PHE A 492 -28.84 13.15 -30.26
N ILE A 493 -28.59 13.11 -28.95
CA ILE A 493 -27.31 12.73 -28.37
C ILE A 493 -27.57 11.58 -27.40
N PRO A 494 -27.51 10.31 -27.84
CA PRO A 494 -27.85 9.18 -26.97
C PRO A 494 -26.84 9.02 -25.83
N ILE A 495 -27.33 8.57 -24.68
CA ILE A 495 -26.47 8.22 -23.54
C ILE A 495 -25.76 6.90 -23.84
N ARG A 496 -24.43 6.91 -23.85
CA ARG A 496 -23.62 5.70 -23.91
C ARG A 496 -23.24 5.25 -22.51
N TYR A 497 -23.81 4.15 -22.04
CA TYR A 497 -23.50 3.57 -20.72
C TYR A 497 -22.20 2.79 -20.76
N ILE A 498 -21.20 3.25 -20.00
CA ILE A 498 -19.82 2.73 -20.05
C ILE A 498 -19.33 2.13 -18.73
N GLY A 499 -20.07 2.31 -17.62
CA GLY A 499 -19.70 1.74 -16.33
C GLY A 499 -20.87 1.57 -15.35
N GLU A 500 -20.55 1.17 -14.14
CA GLU A 500 -21.49 1.02 -13.02
C GLU A 500 -20.87 1.55 -11.73
N LEU A 501 -21.73 2.12 -10.90
CA LEU A 501 -21.44 2.54 -9.54
C LEU A 501 -22.20 1.64 -8.56
N ASP A 502 -21.52 1.11 -7.56
CA ASP A 502 -22.08 0.20 -6.56
C ASP A 502 -21.72 0.69 -5.15
N LEU A 503 -22.72 0.98 -4.31
CA LEU A 503 -22.50 1.39 -2.91
C LEU A 503 -22.66 0.20 -1.97
N ASN A 504 -21.54 -0.25 -1.40
CA ASN A 504 -21.48 -1.50 -0.64
C ASN A 504 -20.98 -1.33 0.80
N CYS A 505 -20.73 -0.10 1.26
CA CYS A 505 -20.18 0.15 2.58
C CYS A 505 -20.76 1.42 3.22
N ASN A 506 -21.29 1.27 4.43
CA ASN A 506 -21.74 2.40 5.25
C ASN A 506 -20.53 3.16 5.83
N VAL A 507 -20.71 4.45 6.08
CA VAL A 507 -19.72 5.23 6.84
C VAL A 507 -19.66 4.73 8.29
N GLU A 508 -18.46 4.63 8.85
CA GLU A 508 -18.23 4.24 10.25
C GLU A 508 -18.63 5.38 11.19
N GLU A 509 -18.28 6.62 10.83
CA GLU A 509 -18.57 7.80 11.63
C GLU A 509 -18.99 8.96 10.71
N HIS A 510 -20.20 9.47 10.93
CA HIS A 510 -20.86 10.40 10.02
C HIS A 510 -20.19 11.78 9.98
N PHE A 511 -19.68 12.30 11.09
CA PHE A 511 -19.08 13.62 11.14
C PHE A 511 -17.80 13.69 10.30
N THR A 512 -16.85 12.80 10.56
CA THR A 512 -15.55 12.71 9.91
C THR A 512 -15.64 12.32 8.43
N GLN A 513 -16.57 11.43 8.06
CA GLN A 513 -16.64 10.90 6.69
C GLN A 513 -17.71 11.58 5.81
N THR A 514 -18.83 12.04 6.39
CA THR A 514 -19.93 12.65 5.62
C THR A 514 -20.02 14.16 5.84
N GLU A 515 -19.87 14.65 7.08
CA GLU A 515 -19.93 16.09 7.32
C GLU A 515 -18.72 16.81 6.76
N GLN A 516 -17.52 16.29 7.00
CA GLN A 516 -16.27 16.93 6.58
C GLN A 516 -15.90 16.69 5.11
N ALA A 517 -16.64 15.85 4.37
CA ALA A 517 -16.31 15.56 2.98
C ALA A 517 -16.43 16.76 2.03
N ALA A 518 -15.34 17.25 1.45
CA ALA A 518 -15.40 18.28 0.42
C ALA A 518 -15.42 17.74 -1.01
N PHE A 519 -16.34 18.29 -1.81
CA PHE A 519 -16.51 18.07 -3.23
C PHE A 519 -16.32 19.42 -3.94
N ALA A 520 -15.70 19.42 -5.12
CA ALA A 520 -15.49 20.62 -5.93
C ALA A 520 -15.49 20.22 -7.40
N THR A 521 -16.14 21.03 -8.25
CA THR A 521 -16.18 20.82 -9.70
C THR A 521 -14.80 20.91 -10.34
N GLY A 522 -13.87 21.65 -9.73
CA GLY A 522 -12.48 21.79 -10.17
C GLY A 522 -11.61 20.53 -9.98
N HIS A 523 -12.07 19.52 -9.25
CA HIS A 523 -11.32 18.28 -9.03
C HIS A 523 -11.46 17.32 -10.23
N VAL A 524 -10.80 17.65 -11.33
CA VAL A 524 -10.73 16.82 -12.55
C VAL A 524 -9.38 16.16 -12.72
N VAL A 525 -9.32 15.10 -13.54
CA VAL A 525 -8.09 14.36 -13.87
C VAL A 525 -7.68 14.63 -15.33
N PRO A 526 -6.40 14.46 -15.71
CA PRO A 526 -5.98 14.58 -17.10
C PRO A 526 -6.88 13.78 -18.05
N GLY A 527 -7.30 14.43 -19.14
CA GLY A 527 -8.28 13.88 -20.09
C GLY A 527 -9.72 14.37 -19.86
N ILE A 528 -10.01 15.02 -18.73
CA ILE A 528 -11.26 15.73 -18.44
C ILE A 528 -10.92 17.18 -18.11
N GLY A 529 -11.58 18.13 -18.76
CA GLY A 529 -11.41 19.56 -18.61
C GLY A 529 -12.75 20.29 -18.52
N PHE A 530 -12.68 21.61 -18.46
CA PHE A 530 -13.85 22.49 -18.32
C PHE A 530 -14.30 23.00 -19.70
N SER A 531 -15.57 23.37 -19.80
CA SER A 531 -16.11 24.17 -20.90
C SER A 531 -16.28 25.63 -20.46
N ASP A 532 -16.75 26.48 -21.37
CA ASP A 532 -17.06 27.89 -21.08
C ASP A 532 -18.49 28.08 -20.52
N ASP A 533 -19.13 27.02 -20.01
CA ASP A 533 -20.37 27.14 -19.22
C ASP A 533 -20.16 28.16 -18.08
N PRO A 534 -20.87 29.30 -18.11
CA PRO A 534 -20.62 30.39 -17.16
C PRO A 534 -20.96 30.00 -15.72
N LEU A 535 -21.92 29.09 -15.52
CA LEU A 535 -22.25 28.58 -14.19
C LEU A 535 -21.16 27.62 -13.70
N LEU A 536 -20.63 26.75 -14.56
CA LEU A 536 -19.50 25.88 -14.21
C LEU A 536 -18.28 26.70 -13.79
N GLN A 537 -17.97 27.77 -14.52
CA GLN A 537 -16.84 28.66 -14.20
C GLN A 537 -17.03 29.34 -12.84
N GLY A 538 -18.22 29.88 -12.56
CA GLY A 538 -18.54 30.49 -11.26
C GLY A 538 -18.53 29.50 -10.10
N VAL A 539 -19.07 28.28 -10.30
CA VAL A 539 -19.03 27.21 -9.30
C VAL A 539 -17.59 26.75 -9.06
N ARG A 540 -16.77 26.61 -10.11
CA ARG A 540 -15.36 26.25 -9.94
C ARG A 540 -14.63 27.26 -9.07
N GLU A 541 -14.84 28.56 -9.32
CA GLU A 541 -14.23 29.63 -8.54
C GLU A 541 -14.69 29.62 -7.08
N ALA A 542 -16.00 29.55 -6.84
CA ALA A 542 -16.58 29.52 -5.50
C ALA A 542 -16.08 28.35 -4.63
N PHE A 543 -15.69 27.23 -5.26
CA PHE A 543 -15.12 26.05 -4.59
C PHE A 543 -13.58 25.97 -4.72
N GLY A 544 -12.94 26.88 -5.46
CA GLY A 544 -11.49 26.92 -5.71
C GLY A 544 -10.67 27.34 -4.49
N HIS A 545 -11.28 28.09 -3.56
CA HIS A 545 -10.68 28.55 -2.30
C HIS A 545 -10.43 27.43 -1.27
N LEU A 546 -10.59 26.16 -1.67
CA LEU A 546 -10.33 25.06 -0.76
C LEU A 546 -8.83 24.94 -0.46
N ARG A 547 -7.89 25.15 -1.40
CA ARG A 547 -6.44 24.94 -1.18
C ARG A 547 -5.63 26.23 -1.11
N THR A 548 -4.76 26.33 -0.10
CA THR A 548 -3.78 27.41 0.01
C THR A 548 -2.69 27.24 -1.05
N ILE A 549 -2.40 28.29 -1.82
CA ILE A 549 -1.32 28.30 -2.82
C ILE A 549 -0.13 29.08 -2.25
N GLY A 550 1.06 28.48 -2.27
CA GLY A 550 2.29 29.11 -1.79
C GLY A 550 3.23 29.42 -2.94
N ALA A 551 3.72 30.66 -3.04
CA ALA A 551 4.71 31.04 -4.06
C ALA A 551 5.84 31.89 -3.48
N THR A 552 7.08 31.57 -3.83
CA THR A 552 8.26 32.35 -3.39
C THR A 552 9.18 32.70 -4.56
N GLY A 553 9.80 33.87 -4.51
CA GLY A 553 10.76 34.31 -5.52
C GLY A 553 10.13 34.38 -6.91
N GLU A 554 10.79 33.77 -7.91
CA GLU A 554 10.32 33.79 -9.32
C GLU A 554 8.96 33.11 -9.52
N ALA A 555 8.57 32.19 -8.63
CA ALA A 555 7.28 31.50 -8.71
C ALA A 555 6.09 32.45 -8.46
N VAL A 556 6.30 33.60 -7.81
CA VAL A 556 5.23 34.58 -7.58
C VAL A 556 4.68 35.13 -8.90
N ASN A 557 5.53 35.36 -9.90
CA ASN A 557 5.10 35.82 -11.21
C ASN A 557 4.30 34.74 -11.97
N LEU A 558 4.67 33.48 -11.81
CA LEU A 558 3.94 32.36 -12.40
C LEU A 558 2.52 32.26 -11.82
N VAL A 559 2.40 32.35 -10.49
CA VAL A 559 1.08 32.29 -9.82
C VAL A 559 0.25 33.52 -10.15
N LYS A 560 0.87 34.71 -10.24
CA LYS A 560 0.16 35.94 -10.67
C LYS A 560 -0.42 35.82 -12.08
N THR A 561 0.32 35.22 -13.01
CA THR A 561 -0.19 34.98 -14.38
C THR A 561 -1.26 33.89 -14.41
N ALA A 562 -1.18 32.90 -13.51
CA ALA A 562 -2.17 31.81 -13.45
C ALA A 562 -3.48 32.22 -12.75
N CYS A 563 -3.41 33.15 -11.80
CA CYS A 563 -4.54 33.69 -11.03
C CYS A 563 -4.93 35.06 -11.62
N GLU A 564 -5.59 35.07 -12.78
CA GLU A 564 -6.05 36.29 -13.47
C GLU A 564 -7.27 36.92 -12.74
N VAL A 565 -7.08 37.44 -11.52
CA VAL A 565 -8.12 38.07 -10.70
C VAL A 565 -7.70 39.51 -10.36
N ASP A 566 -8.51 40.49 -10.79
CA ASP A 566 -8.17 41.92 -10.71
C ASP A 566 -7.95 42.45 -9.28
N ASP A 567 -8.60 41.86 -8.28
CA ASP A 567 -8.52 42.27 -6.87
C ASP A 567 -7.45 41.51 -6.05
N MET A 568 -6.69 40.61 -6.68
CA MET A 568 -5.64 39.87 -5.99
C MET A 568 -4.34 40.66 -5.85
N THR A 569 -3.73 40.57 -4.66
CA THR A 569 -2.45 41.21 -4.36
C THR A 569 -1.34 40.16 -4.19
N PHE A 570 -0.14 40.48 -4.66
CA PHE A 570 1.02 39.58 -4.67
C PHE A 570 2.27 40.28 -4.14
N SER A 571 3.16 39.53 -3.50
CA SER A 571 4.46 40.05 -3.04
C SER A 571 5.34 40.44 -4.23
N SER A 572 6.07 41.55 -4.09
CA SER A 572 6.93 42.07 -5.15
C SER A 572 8.31 41.38 -5.15
N ALA A 573 8.91 41.21 -6.33
CA ALA A 573 10.25 40.63 -6.45
C ALA A 573 11.27 41.40 -5.59
N GLY A 574 12.00 40.70 -4.70
CA GLY A 574 12.96 41.31 -3.78
C GLY A 574 12.35 41.89 -2.49
N SER A 575 11.03 41.86 -2.31
CA SER A 575 10.39 42.23 -1.04
C SER A 575 10.54 41.13 0.01
N HIS A 576 10.77 41.55 1.26
CA HIS A 576 10.76 40.66 2.42
C HIS A 576 9.35 40.45 3.00
N ASP A 577 8.35 41.16 2.47
CA ASP A 577 6.97 41.06 2.95
C ASP A 577 6.27 39.83 2.39
N VAL A 578 5.58 39.11 3.28
CA VAL A 578 4.68 38.02 2.93
C VAL A 578 3.29 38.60 2.70
N VAL A 579 2.71 38.31 1.54
CA VAL A 579 1.35 38.74 1.17
C VAL A 579 0.44 37.54 1.15
N ASP A 580 -0.63 37.59 1.93
CA ASP A 580 -1.74 36.63 1.93
C ASP A 580 -2.95 37.29 1.29
N SER A 581 -3.37 36.77 0.13
CA SER A 581 -4.48 37.30 -0.66
C SER A 581 -5.35 36.13 -1.11
N TYR A 582 -6.56 36.01 -0.55
CA TYR A 582 -7.53 34.95 -0.88
C TYR A 582 -6.99 33.51 -0.72
N GLY A 583 -6.11 33.27 0.27
CA GLY A 583 -5.49 31.95 0.48
C GLY A 583 -4.29 31.69 -0.43
N VAL A 584 -3.84 32.67 -1.21
CA VAL A 584 -2.56 32.64 -1.93
C VAL A 584 -1.52 33.41 -1.11
N VAL A 585 -0.55 32.68 -0.57
CA VAL A 585 0.54 33.22 0.25
C VAL A 585 1.78 33.37 -0.62
N THR A 586 2.28 34.59 -0.75
CA THR A 586 3.43 34.92 -1.62
C THR A 586 4.54 35.65 -0.89
N ALA A 587 5.80 35.38 -1.24
CA ALA A 587 6.97 36.09 -0.70
C ALA A 587 8.04 36.36 -1.78
N GLY A 588 8.51 37.60 -1.87
CA GLY A 588 9.50 38.04 -2.86
C GLY A 588 10.92 37.50 -2.65
N VAL A 589 11.29 37.14 -1.42
CA VAL A 589 12.62 36.59 -1.05
C VAL A 589 12.45 35.35 -0.16
N ALA A 590 13.02 34.22 -0.58
CA ALA A 590 13.03 32.99 0.21
C ALA A 590 14.09 33.05 1.32
N LYS A 591 13.69 33.10 2.60
CA LYS A 591 14.62 32.91 3.73
C LYS A 591 14.81 31.42 4.04
N LEU A 592 16.05 30.94 3.87
CA LEU A 592 16.45 29.55 4.14
C LEU A 592 16.31 29.12 5.62
N GLU A 593 16.28 30.07 6.56
CA GLU A 593 16.20 29.80 8.00
C GLU A 593 14.81 29.31 8.45
N SER A 594 13.76 29.52 7.64
CA SER A 594 12.37 29.14 7.95
C SER A 594 12.10 27.63 8.02
N PHE A 595 13.05 26.79 7.61
CA PHE A 595 12.91 25.32 7.66
C PHE A 595 13.24 24.69 9.02
N LYS A 596 13.83 25.45 9.96
CA LYS A 596 14.31 24.90 11.25
C LYS A 596 13.48 25.28 12.48
N GLU A 597 12.49 26.16 12.35
CA GLU A 597 11.72 26.65 13.49
C GLU A 597 10.45 25.84 13.75
N THR A 598 10.06 25.82 15.02
CA THR A 598 8.87 25.12 15.52
C THR A 598 7.63 25.85 15.03
N ILE A 599 6.83 25.20 14.18
CA ILE A 599 5.60 25.75 13.59
C ILE A 599 4.64 26.19 14.70
N ASN A 600 4.41 27.50 14.83
CA ASN A 600 3.36 28.05 15.69
C ASN A 600 2.17 28.44 14.81
N MET A 601 1.13 27.60 14.81
CA MET A 601 -0.10 27.84 14.05
C MET A 601 -0.94 28.95 14.70
N ALA A 602 -0.53 30.21 14.52
CA ALA A 602 -1.17 31.38 15.13
C ALA A 602 -1.68 32.36 14.07
N LYS A 603 -2.90 32.86 14.28
CA LYS A 603 -3.48 33.95 13.49
C LYS A 603 -2.64 35.22 13.72
N GLY A 604 -2.02 35.76 12.66
CA GLY A 604 -1.17 36.96 12.73
C GLY A 604 0.35 36.68 12.73
N ALA A 605 0.78 35.48 12.33
CA ALA A 605 2.18 35.19 12.04
C ALA A 605 2.73 36.13 10.94
N LYS A 606 4.05 36.36 10.94
CA LYS A 606 4.74 37.25 9.98
C LYS A 606 5.58 36.51 8.95
N ASP A 607 5.86 35.23 9.19
CA ASP A 607 6.74 34.43 8.37
C ASP A 607 5.95 33.55 7.38
N PHE A 608 6.53 33.32 6.20
CA PHE A 608 5.86 32.65 5.08
C PHE A 608 5.34 31.26 5.46
N ILE A 609 6.17 30.44 6.12
CA ILE A 609 5.81 29.08 6.52
C ILE A 609 4.66 29.08 7.52
N ASP A 610 4.66 29.97 8.50
CA ASP A 610 3.60 30.02 9.51
C ASP A 610 2.27 30.53 8.91
N ILE A 611 2.30 31.54 8.04
CA ILE A 611 1.09 32.03 7.34
C ILE A 611 0.58 30.98 6.35
N TYR A 612 1.47 30.34 5.60
CA TYR A 612 1.12 29.27 4.66
C TYR A 612 0.55 28.06 5.40
N THR A 613 1.19 27.62 6.48
CA THR A 613 0.71 26.50 7.31
C THR A 613 -0.57 26.85 8.05
N PHE A 614 -0.72 28.10 8.51
CA PHE A 614 -1.97 28.59 9.10
C PHE A 614 -3.11 28.52 8.08
N ASN A 615 -2.92 29.04 6.86
CA ASN A 615 -3.94 28.96 5.82
C ASN A 615 -4.25 27.51 5.42
N ILE A 616 -3.23 26.65 5.35
CA ILE A 616 -3.41 25.20 5.17
C ILE A 616 -4.22 24.61 6.34
N SER A 617 -3.99 25.03 7.59
CA SER A 617 -4.75 24.56 8.75
C SER A 617 -6.20 25.07 8.77
N GLN A 618 -6.48 26.19 8.12
CA GLN A 618 -7.83 26.68 7.89
C GLN A 618 -8.55 25.90 6.78
N HIS A 619 -7.83 25.08 6.02
CA HIS A 619 -8.41 24.17 5.03
C HIS A 619 -9.31 23.17 5.76
N ARG A 620 -10.59 23.14 5.40
CA ARG A 620 -11.61 22.20 5.93
C ARG A 620 -11.28 20.70 5.75
N ASN A 621 -10.15 20.36 5.15
CA ASN A 621 -9.78 19.00 4.74
C ASN A 621 -8.28 18.69 4.96
N PHE A 622 -7.55 19.43 5.81
CA PHE A 622 -6.11 19.22 6.03
C PHE A 622 -5.77 17.76 6.40
N ASP A 623 -6.49 17.18 7.35
CA ASP A 623 -6.31 15.78 7.76
C ASP A 623 -6.66 14.80 6.62
N ARG A 624 -7.55 15.19 5.70
CA ARG A 624 -7.96 14.36 4.56
C ARG A 624 -6.86 14.26 3.50
N GLU A 625 -6.15 15.35 3.23
CA GLU A 625 -5.06 15.38 2.26
C GLU A 625 -3.88 14.53 2.73
N MET A 626 -3.57 14.58 4.03
CA MET A 626 -2.57 13.71 4.66
C MET A 626 -2.94 12.22 4.59
N ASN A 627 -4.23 11.90 4.55
CA ASN A 627 -4.74 10.53 4.42
C ASN A 627 -4.90 10.07 2.95
N GLY A 628 -4.48 10.87 1.97
CA GLY A 628 -4.51 10.51 0.55
C GLY A 628 -5.92 10.46 -0.06
N MET A 629 -6.97 10.93 0.62
CA MET A 629 -8.33 10.85 0.06
C MET A 629 -8.58 11.84 -1.08
N SER A 630 -7.67 12.80 -1.29
CA SER A 630 -7.70 13.71 -2.44
C SER A 630 -7.42 13.03 -3.77
N SER A 631 -6.93 11.79 -3.78
CA SER A 631 -6.75 10.98 -5.00
C SER A 631 -7.97 10.11 -5.34
N MET A 632 -9.03 10.13 -4.52
CA MET A 632 -10.29 9.41 -4.79
C MET A 632 -11.24 10.27 -5.61
N VAL A 633 -11.88 9.69 -6.64
CA VAL A 633 -12.90 10.35 -7.45
C VAL A 633 -14.18 10.47 -6.60
N ALA A 634 -14.68 11.68 -6.42
CA ALA A 634 -15.78 11.98 -5.52
C ALA A 634 -16.93 12.66 -6.28
N TYR A 635 -18.15 12.12 -6.18
CA TYR A 635 -19.36 12.68 -6.79
C TYR A 635 -20.36 13.09 -5.72
N GLN A 636 -20.96 14.28 -5.88
CA GLN A 636 -22.09 14.73 -5.10
C GLN A 636 -23.37 14.51 -5.91
N MET A 637 -24.33 13.78 -5.34
CA MET A 637 -25.63 13.53 -5.98
C MET A 637 -26.72 14.31 -5.24
N GLU A 638 -27.64 14.91 -5.98
CA GLU A 638 -28.79 15.63 -5.44
C GLU A 638 -30.00 14.71 -5.36
N HIS A 639 -30.68 14.70 -4.20
CA HIS A 639 -31.93 13.96 -4.05
C HIS A 639 -33.11 14.92 -4.26
N ARG A 640 -34.02 14.57 -5.18
CA ARG A 640 -35.19 15.39 -5.52
C ARG A 640 -36.34 15.12 -4.57
N SER A 641 -36.93 16.17 -4.00
CA SER A 641 -38.33 16.16 -3.55
C SER A 641 -39.14 16.79 -4.67
N CYS A 642 -39.82 15.98 -5.48
CA CYS A 642 -40.54 16.48 -6.64
C CYS A 642 -41.89 17.08 -6.17
N PHE A 643 -41.96 18.41 -6.09
CA PHE A 643 -43.21 19.12 -5.93
C PHE A 643 -43.87 19.21 -7.32
N SER A 644 -45.02 18.56 -7.51
CA SER A 644 -45.92 18.91 -8.60
C SER A 644 -46.89 19.95 -8.08
N GLU A 645 -46.76 21.20 -8.54
CA GLU A 645 -47.89 22.13 -8.51
C GLU A 645 -48.97 21.57 -9.44
N GLY A 646 -50.17 21.36 -8.86
CA GLY A 646 -51.41 21.14 -9.60
C GLY A 646 -52.16 22.44 -9.79
#